data_AF-A0A3D0HRN1-F1
#
_entry.id   AF-A0A3D0HRN1-F1
#
_cell.length_a   1.000
_cell.length_b   1.000
_cell.length_c   1.000
_cell.angle_alpha   90.00
_cell.angle_beta   90.00
_cell.angle_gamma   90.00
#
_symmetry.space_group_name_H-M   'P 1'
#
loop_
_entity.id
_entity.type
_entity.pdbx_description
1 polymer ?
#
loop_
_entity_poly.entity_id
_entity_poly.type
_entity_poly.pdbx_seq_one_letter_code
_entity_poly.pdbx_strand_id
1 'polypeptide(L)'
;MWKYIIRLILRYRVANLIVIGLLTIGMAFMATRVQMSYEMARMLPKSDSVSMEYEHFKATFGQDGAVVLAGLTTDSLFTPSAIEKLDQLTMRIKATEGIEEVLSPTRLFNLVKDTVRKQFTLMPLMKRLPQTQAEVDSFRTCLYNLPFYQGLIFSVDGEVALMTITLDKKMLNNRARVALIDSLKSRVETFGHATGVKVSFSGLPYIRTITSRKIEQELKLFVLFSLLITSVILLLLFRSGKAVFFPVIIVFISVIWTMGFISLLGYKITILTGVLPPLIIVIGIENCIFLLNKYHSEYRDHGGKVRALSHVVERIGSANMLTNATTAAGFASFIITGNAMLTEFGLVASLSILTVFLLTLFLIPIFFSFLPNPEVRHTKHLEKGLISGIIRWIVIIVEKRRPVIYLVTFVMVIIGVVGVTRLGTSGKIVDDMPHRDPMYKDLVFLEKHYNGVMPLEISIDTRKKRGVIRADNLARIDKLQQVLAEYPELSKPLSVVEVAKLSRQAFFGGDPLQYSLPTSHERNFILGYMPKNTKKKGGRTIMDAFADSTLQKTRISVQMENVGTDDIDRITESLRPRIDSIFSPDKYDVKITGTSVVFLKGTDYMVNNLFQSLVLAVILISGLMALLFSSWRMIAISLIPNLIPQLLTAALMGYAGIPIKPSTILIFSVALGISVDNTIQFLSRYRLQLRLNDWNIRPSVLKALSETGYSMIYSSSVLFFGFLVFVLSTFGGTEAMGYLISFTLLTALLSNLFLIPSLLLWLDHIVTTRRFREPLLQILDEEFDEEIDSIELETDTRGGA
;
A
#
# COMPACT_ATOMS: atom_id res chain seq x y z
N MET A 1 12.79 29.05 -26.67
CA MET A 1 11.53 28.89 -25.90
C MET A 1 11.60 29.51 -24.48
N TRP A 2 12.60 29.17 -23.67
CA TRP A 2 12.73 29.62 -22.27
C TRP A 2 12.79 31.15 -22.09
N LYS A 3 13.45 31.88 -23.00
CA LYS A 3 13.44 33.35 -23.08
C LYS A 3 12.03 33.96 -23.18
N TYR A 4 11.08 33.25 -23.77
CA TYR A 4 9.68 33.69 -23.82
C TYR A 4 8.97 33.40 -22.49
N ILE A 5 9.19 32.20 -21.93
CA ILE A 5 8.62 31.77 -20.65
C ILE A 5 9.04 32.71 -19.53
N ILE A 6 10.32 33.06 -19.41
CA ILE A 6 10.77 33.99 -18.36
C ILE A 6 10.18 35.39 -18.55
N ARG A 7 10.11 35.90 -19.80
CA ARG A 7 9.49 37.20 -20.07
C ARG A 7 8.02 37.20 -19.64
N LEU A 8 7.29 36.11 -19.89
CA LEU A 8 5.92 35.94 -19.43
C LEU A 8 5.85 35.95 -17.89
N ILE A 9 6.73 35.19 -17.22
CA ILE A 9 6.78 35.06 -15.76
C ILE A 9 7.04 36.42 -15.09
N LEU A 10 8.08 37.14 -15.52
CA LEU A 10 8.52 38.39 -14.88
C LEU A 10 7.66 39.59 -15.28
N ARG A 11 7.22 39.69 -16.55
CA ARG A 11 6.39 40.82 -17.03
C ARG A 11 4.99 40.79 -16.42
N TYR A 12 4.39 39.61 -16.28
CA TYR A 12 3.03 39.43 -15.78
C TYR A 12 2.98 38.82 -14.37
N ARG A 13 4.00 39.08 -13.54
CA ARG A 13 4.17 38.51 -12.19
C ARG A 13 2.90 38.54 -11.32
N VAL A 14 2.17 39.66 -11.29
CA VAL A 14 0.94 39.80 -10.49
C VAL A 14 -0.20 38.99 -11.08
N ALA A 15 -0.39 39.03 -12.41
CA ALA A 15 -1.42 38.25 -13.08
C ALA A 15 -1.20 36.74 -12.90
N ASN A 16 0.06 36.27 -13.02
CA ASN A 16 0.42 34.87 -12.78
C ASN A 16 0.10 34.43 -11.34
N LEU A 17 0.41 35.28 -10.34
CA LEU A 17 0.03 34.99 -8.94
C LEU A 17 -1.48 34.93 -8.74
N ILE A 18 -2.24 35.82 -9.38
CA ILE A 18 -3.71 35.80 -9.30
C ILE A 18 -4.25 34.51 -9.92
N VAL A 19 -3.76 34.12 -11.10
CA VAL A 19 -4.19 32.87 -11.76
C VAL A 19 -3.86 31.65 -10.91
N ILE A 20 -2.62 31.54 -10.42
CA ILE A 20 -2.21 30.44 -9.53
C ILE A 20 -3.03 30.44 -8.24
N GLY A 21 -3.31 31.62 -7.67
CA GLY A 21 -4.16 31.77 -6.49
C GLY A 21 -5.59 31.29 -6.72
N LEU A 22 -6.22 31.69 -7.81
CA LEU A 22 -7.58 31.25 -8.19
C LEU A 22 -7.64 29.74 -8.43
N LEU A 23 -6.66 29.18 -9.16
CA LEU A 23 -6.55 27.73 -9.36
C LEU A 23 -6.36 27.02 -8.02
N THR A 24 -5.54 27.57 -7.12
CA THR A 24 -5.33 27.01 -5.79
C THR A 24 -6.61 27.02 -4.95
N ILE A 25 -7.42 28.07 -5.04
CA ILE A 25 -8.74 28.11 -4.36
C ILE A 25 -9.66 27.03 -4.94
N GLY A 26 -9.72 26.87 -6.26
CA GLY A 26 -10.49 25.81 -6.91
C GLY A 26 -10.03 24.41 -6.50
N MET A 27 -8.72 24.19 -6.47
CA MET A 27 -8.13 22.92 -6.03
C MET A 27 -8.30 22.67 -4.53
N ALA A 28 -8.24 23.71 -3.70
CA ALA A 28 -8.53 23.62 -2.27
C ALA A 28 -9.98 23.21 -2.03
N PHE A 29 -10.93 23.77 -2.79
CA PHE A 29 -12.32 23.34 -2.74
C PHE A 29 -12.47 21.87 -3.13
N MET A 30 -11.79 21.41 -4.18
CA MET A 30 -11.78 19.98 -4.54
C MET A 30 -11.12 19.13 -3.46
N ALA A 31 -10.05 19.60 -2.83
CA ALA A 31 -9.34 18.91 -1.75
C ALA A 31 -10.25 18.69 -0.53
N THR A 32 -11.19 19.59 -0.22
CA THR A 32 -12.17 19.37 0.88
C THR A 32 -13.14 18.22 0.61
N ARG A 33 -13.31 17.83 -0.66
CA ARG A 33 -14.21 16.74 -1.09
C ARG A 33 -13.52 15.37 -1.12
N VAL A 34 -12.22 15.30 -0.82
CA VAL A 34 -11.47 14.04 -0.82
C VAL A 34 -12.05 13.08 0.22
N GLN A 35 -12.25 11.84 -0.19
CA GLN A 35 -12.81 10.79 0.65
C GLN A 35 -11.77 9.71 0.95
N MET A 36 -11.82 9.15 2.16
CA MET A 36 -11.08 7.93 2.49
C MET A 36 -11.73 6.72 1.81
N SER A 37 -10.91 5.80 1.32
CA SER A 37 -11.40 4.50 0.88
C SER A 37 -11.65 3.60 2.09
N TYR A 38 -12.90 3.16 2.25
CA TYR A 38 -13.31 2.17 3.26
C TYR A 38 -13.52 0.77 2.66
N GLU A 39 -13.35 0.65 1.34
CA GLU A 39 -13.37 -0.62 0.61
C GLU A 39 -12.04 -1.36 0.79
N MET A 40 -12.07 -2.68 0.68
CA MET A 40 -10.84 -3.44 0.57
C MET A 40 -10.11 -3.08 -0.72
N ALA A 41 -8.78 -3.09 -0.65
CA ALA A 41 -7.93 -2.88 -1.80
C ALA A 41 -8.28 -3.84 -2.93
N ARG A 42 -8.69 -3.31 -4.10
CA ARG A 42 -8.90 -4.11 -5.31
C ARG A 42 -7.57 -4.35 -5.99
N MET A 43 -6.95 -5.47 -5.63
CA MET A 43 -5.65 -5.86 -6.15
C MET A 43 -5.74 -6.57 -7.50
N LEU A 44 -6.87 -7.24 -7.77
CA LEU A 44 -7.15 -7.89 -9.03
C LEU A 44 -8.00 -7.01 -9.96
N PRO A 45 -7.77 -7.08 -11.30
CA PRO A 45 -8.67 -6.50 -12.28
C PRO A 45 -10.08 -7.12 -12.20
N LYS A 46 -11.10 -6.36 -12.66
CA LYS A 46 -12.48 -6.87 -12.73
C LYS A 46 -12.65 -8.00 -13.75
N SER A 47 -11.80 -8.05 -14.77
CA SER A 47 -11.78 -9.08 -15.80
C SER A 47 -11.08 -10.36 -15.35
N ASP A 48 -10.43 -10.36 -14.19
CA ASP A 48 -9.75 -11.55 -13.67
C ASP A 48 -10.77 -12.63 -13.25
N SER A 49 -10.45 -13.89 -13.55
CA SER A 49 -11.33 -15.02 -13.26
C SER A 49 -11.67 -15.17 -11.77
N VAL A 50 -10.71 -14.92 -10.87
CA VAL A 50 -10.89 -15.04 -9.42
C VAL A 50 -11.82 -13.92 -8.92
N SER A 51 -11.65 -12.70 -9.45
CA SER A 51 -12.56 -11.58 -9.17
C SER A 51 -13.98 -11.86 -9.63
N MET A 52 -14.16 -12.42 -10.83
CA MET A 52 -15.48 -12.77 -11.36
C MET A 52 -16.15 -13.87 -10.54
N GLU A 53 -15.42 -14.92 -10.19
CA GLU A 53 -15.92 -16.01 -9.34
C GLU A 53 -16.37 -15.49 -7.96
N TYR A 54 -15.60 -14.58 -7.36
CA TYR A 54 -15.94 -13.96 -6.10
C TYR A 54 -17.20 -13.08 -6.17
N GLU A 55 -17.37 -12.30 -7.24
CA GLU A 55 -18.60 -11.51 -7.43
C GLU A 55 -19.83 -12.39 -7.68
N HIS A 56 -19.69 -13.50 -8.41
CA HIS A 56 -20.76 -14.49 -8.57
C HIS A 56 -21.14 -15.16 -7.24
N PHE A 57 -20.14 -15.48 -6.40
CA PHE A 57 -20.36 -15.97 -5.06
C PHE A 57 -21.15 -14.96 -4.22
N LYS A 58 -20.72 -13.68 -4.22
CA LYS A 58 -21.39 -12.59 -3.50
C LYS A 58 -22.83 -12.39 -3.92
N ALA A 59 -23.12 -12.49 -5.22
CA ALA A 59 -24.46 -12.37 -5.75
C ALA A 59 -25.39 -13.51 -5.28
N THR A 60 -24.85 -14.71 -5.06
CA THR A 60 -25.63 -15.90 -4.69
C THR A 60 -25.79 -16.03 -3.17
N PHE A 61 -24.70 -15.92 -2.42
CA PHE A 61 -24.66 -16.21 -0.97
C PHE A 61 -24.51 -14.99 -0.08
N GLY A 62 -24.30 -13.80 -0.66
CA GLY A 62 -23.97 -12.58 0.08
C GLY A 62 -22.47 -12.41 0.30
N GLN A 63 -22.10 -11.31 0.95
CA GLN A 63 -20.70 -10.93 1.14
C GLN A 63 -20.12 -11.61 2.38
N ASP A 64 -19.04 -12.37 2.20
CA ASP A 64 -18.18 -12.86 3.27
C ASP A 64 -17.41 -11.70 3.93
N GLY A 65 -17.01 -11.86 5.19
CA GLY A 65 -16.26 -10.83 5.91
C GLY A 65 -17.09 -9.63 6.38
N ALA A 66 -18.42 -9.77 6.51
CA ALA A 66 -19.31 -8.77 7.12
C ALA A 66 -19.39 -8.89 8.65
N VAL A 67 -18.68 -9.85 9.23
CA VAL A 67 -18.81 -10.23 10.64
C VAL A 67 -17.67 -9.62 11.46
N VAL A 68 -18.04 -8.94 12.54
CA VAL A 68 -17.14 -8.58 13.63
C VAL A 68 -17.19 -9.69 14.67
N LEU A 69 -16.02 -10.11 15.16
CA LEU A 69 -15.87 -11.14 16.17
C LEU A 69 -15.48 -10.49 17.49
N ALA A 70 -16.21 -10.80 18.56
CA ALA A 70 -15.83 -10.46 19.92
C ALA A 70 -15.65 -11.76 20.72
N GLY A 71 -14.42 -12.08 21.10
CA GLY A 71 -14.10 -13.21 21.98
C GLY A 71 -14.26 -12.83 23.44
N LEU A 72 -14.87 -13.74 24.20
CA LEU A 72 -15.21 -13.61 25.62
C LEU A 72 -14.62 -14.81 26.35
N THR A 73 -13.74 -14.59 27.32
CA THR A 73 -13.17 -15.69 28.12
C THR A 73 -14.24 -16.36 28.98
N THR A 74 -14.33 -17.68 28.98
CA THR A 74 -15.43 -18.41 29.61
C THR A 74 -15.39 -18.49 31.13
N ASP A 75 -14.20 -18.39 31.74
CA ASP A 75 -14.00 -18.58 33.20
C ASP A 75 -14.89 -17.67 34.05
N SER A 76 -15.06 -16.41 33.62
CA SER A 76 -15.92 -15.43 34.27
C SER A 76 -17.26 -15.22 33.56
N LEU A 77 -17.48 -15.86 32.41
CA LEU A 77 -18.67 -15.70 31.58
C LEU A 77 -19.89 -16.43 32.15
N PHE A 78 -19.68 -17.63 32.69
CA PHE A 78 -20.75 -18.49 33.20
C PHE A 78 -21.12 -18.16 34.65
N THR A 79 -21.42 -16.89 34.91
CA THR A 79 -22.00 -16.41 36.17
C THR A 79 -23.38 -15.78 35.89
N PRO A 80 -24.35 -15.81 36.83
CA PRO A 80 -25.67 -15.23 36.61
C PRO A 80 -25.61 -13.76 36.17
N SER A 81 -24.76 -12.95 36.81
CA SER A 81 -24.60 -11.53 36.47
C SER A 81 -23.97 -11.32 35.09
N ALA A 82 -22.97 -12.12 34.71
CA ALA A 82 -22.35 -12.01 33.39
C ALA A 82 -23.31 -12.43 32.27
N ILE A 83 -24.05 -13.53 32.46
CA ILE A 83 -25.06 -13.99 31.48
C ILE A 83 -26.17 -12.96 31.30
N GLU A 84 -26.67 -12.37 32.39
CA GLU A 84 -27.69 -11.32 32.30
C GLU A 84 -27.19 -10.09 31.53
N LYS A 85 -26.01 -9.58 31.90
CA LYS A 85 -25.42 -8.42 31.21
C LYS A 85 -25.08 -8.73 29.74
N LEU A 86 -24.70 -9.97 29.44
CA LEU A 86 -24.41 -10.42 28.06
C LEU A 86 -25.67 -10.45 27.21
N ASP A 87 -26.79 -10.92 27.75
CA ASP A 87 -28.07 -10.91 27.04
C ASP A 87 -28.56 -9.49 26.80
N GLN A 88 -28.47 -8.61 27.81
CA GLN A 88 -28.78 -7.18 27.65
C GLN A 88 -27.90 -6.50 26.60
N LEU A 89 -26.59 -6.80 26.61
CA LEU A 89 -25.64 -6.31 25.60
C LEU A 89 -26.04 -6.80 24.20
N THR A 90 -26.34 -8.09 24.06
CA THR A 90 -26.76 -8.70 22.78
C THR A 90 -28.00 -8.00 22.22
N MET A 91 -29.02 -7.75 23.05
CA MET A 91 -30.24 -7.06 22.61
C MET A 91 -29.97 -5.61 22.20
N ARG A 92 -29.15 -4.88 22.97
CA ARG A 92 -28.79 -3.50 22.67
C ARG A 92 -27.99 -3.37 21.38
N ILE A 93 -27.04 -4.29 21.15
CA ILE A 93 -26.29 -4.34 19.90
C ILE A 93 -27.25 -4.67 18.75
N LYS A 94 -28.08 -5.72 18.86
CA LYS A 94 -29.01 -6.10 17.78
C LYS A 94 -30.00 -4.99 17.41
N ALA A 95 -30.38 -4.14 18.36
CA ALA A 95 -31.27 -2.99 18.13
C ALA A 95 -30.57 -1.78 17.48
N THR A 96 -29.25 -1.80 17.31
CA THR A 96 -28.49 -0.68 16.74
C THR A 96 -28.64 -0.67 15.22
N GLU A 97 -28.90 0.50 14.64
CA GLU A 97 -28.99 0.67 13.19
C GLU A 97 -27.67 0.31 12.50
N GLY A 98 -27.75 -0.45 11.40
CA GLY A 98 -26.59 -0.93 10.65
C GLY A 98 -26.08 -2.32 11.06
N ILE A 99 -26.78 -3.01 11.97
CA ILE A 99 -26.49 -4.40 12.38
C ILE A 99 -27.61 -5.31 11.86
N GLU A 100 -27.25 -6.33 11.09
CA GLU A 100 -28.20 -7.29 10.51
C GLU A 100 -28.54 -8.40 11.52
N GLU A 101 -27.52 -8.96 12.18
CA GLU A 101 -27.70 -10.08 13.10
C GLU A 101 -26.61 -10.11 14.18
N VAL A 102 -26.95 -10.62 15.37
CA VAL A 102 -26.01 -10.82 16.46
C VAL A 102 -26.22 -12.21 17.03
N LEU A 103 -25.20 -13.06 16.92
CA LEU A 103 -25.18 -14.36 17.59
C LEU A 103 -24.26 -14.25 18.80
N SER A 104 -24.76 -14.69 19.94
CA SER A 104 -24.03 -14.75 21.20
C SER A 104 -24.46 -16.01 21.95
N PRO A 105 -23.68 -16.48 22.93
CA PRO A 105 -24.04 -17.60 23.80
C PRO A 105 -25.49 -17.56 24.30
N THR A 106 -25.99 -16.39 24.71
CA THR A 106 -27.31 -16.25 25.34
C THR A 106 -28.48 -16.35 24.38
N ARG A 107 -28.26 -16.12 23.08
CA ARG A 107 -29.33 -16.08 22.06
C ARG A 107 -29.17 -17.13 20.96
N LEU A 108 -28.74 -18.33 21.37
CA LEU A 108 -28.69 -19.50 20.49
C LEU A 108 -30.02 -20.26 20.49
N PHE A 109 -30.19 -21.09 19.45
CA PHE A 109 -31.39 -21.92 19.28
C PHE A 109 -31.02 -23.39 19.28
N ASN A 110 -31.91 -24.22 19.83
CA ASN A 110 -31.88 -25.65 19.64
C ASN A 110 -32.97 -26.05 18.64
N LEU A 111 -32.66 -27.02 17.78
CA LEU A 111 -33.63 -27.60 16.86
C LEU A 111 -34.33 -28.76 17.58
N VAL A 112 -35.65 -28.64 17.76
CA VAL A 112 -36.45 -29.64 18.48
C VAL A 112 -37.51 -30.23 17.56
N LYS A 113 -37.66 -31.55 17.60
CA LYS A 113 -38.71 -32.28 16.89
C LYS A 113 -40.06 -32.07 17.57
N ASP A 114 -40.98 -31.36 16.90
CA ASP A 114 -42.38 -31.28 17.31
C ASP A 114 -43.14 -32.49 16.74
N THR A 115 -43.45 -33.44 17.61
CA THR A 115 -44.17 -34.68 17.25
C THR A 115 -45.64 -34.43 16.92
N VAL A 116 -46.24 -33.36 17.46
CA VAL A 116 -47.66 -33.01 17.27
C VAL A 116 -47.84 -32.38 15.89
N ARG A 117 -47.03 -31.38 15.56
CA ARG A 117 -47.10 -30.67 14.27
C ARG A 117 -46.28 -31.35 13.16
N LYS A 118 -45.56 -32.43 13.49
CA LYS A 118 -44.65 -33.15 12.58
C LYS A 118 -43.69 -32.22 11.84
N GLN A 119 -43.08 -31.29 12.57
CA GLN A 119 -42.13 -30.33 12.01
C GLN A 119 -40.98 -30.06 12.98
N PHE A 120 -39.86 -29.60 12.47
CA PHE A 120 -38.80 -29.03 13.32
C PHE A 120 -39.16 -27.62 13.76
N THR A 121 -38.87 -27.32 15.02
CA THR A 121 -39.06 -25.99 15.61
C THR A 121 -37.77 -25.51 16.23
N LEU A 122 -37.44 -24.24 16.01
CA LEU A 122 -36.32 -23.59 16.67
C LEU A 122 -36.80 -23.10 18.04
N MET A 123 -36.25 -23.66 19.11
CA MET A 123 -36.50 -23.21 20.48
C MET A 123 -35.28 -22.43 20.99
N PRO A 124 -35.44 -21.26 21.61
CA PRO A 124 -34.34 -20.59 22.30
C PRO A 124 -33.71 -21.55 23.31
N LEU A 125 -32.38 -21.63 23.33
CA LEU A 125 -31.64 -22.47 24.27
C LEU A 125 -31.90 -22.01 25.72
N MET A 126 -31.99 -20.70 25.90
CA MET A 126 -32.36 -20.04 27.14
C MET A 126 -33.83 -19.61 27.08
N LYS A 127 -34.70 -20.28 27.84
CA LYS A 127 -36.13 -19.93 27.93
C LYS A 127 -36.39 -18.74 28.87
N ARG A 128 -35.61 -18.67 29.95
CA ARG A 128 -35.60 -17.58 30.93
C ARG A 128 -34.15 -17.30 31.33
N LEU A 129 -33.88 -16.08 31.76
CA LEU A 129 -32.58 -15.71 32.33
C LEU A 129 -32.32 -16.54 33.60
N PRO A 130 -31.17 -17.23 33.69
CA PRO A 130 -30.82 -18.01 34.87
C PRO A 130 -30.53 -17.08 36.06
N GLN A 131 -31.13 -17.36 37.22
CA GLN A 131 -30.95 -16.57 38.44
C GLN A 131 -29.95 -17.18 39.41
N THR A 132 -29.70 -18.49 39.31
CA THR A 132 -28.80 -19.23 40.19
C THR A 132 -27.65 -19.85 39.41
N GLN A 133 -26.52 -20.11 40.09
CA GLN A 133 -25.36 -20.75 39.44
C GLN A 133 -25.72 -22.13 38.86
N ALA A 134 -26.54 -22.93 39.55
CA ALA A 134 -26.98 -24.23 39.06
C ALA A 134 -27.77 -24.15 37.74
N GLU A 135 -28.57 -23.09 37.54
CA GLU A 135 -29.26 -22.86 36.27
C GLU A 135 -28.28 -22.46 35.15
N VAL A 136 -27.24 -21.68 35.47
CA VAL A 136 -26.17 -21.32 34.53
C VAL A 136 -25.36 -22.56 34.13
N ASP A 137 -25.03 -23.43 35.08
CA ASP A 137 -24.28 -24.67 34.83
C ASP A 137 -25.10 -25.66 33.97
N SER A 138 -26.40 -25.74 34.21
CA SER A 138 -27.34 -26.50 33.38
C SER A 138 -27.41 -25.94 31.95
N PHE A 139 -27.48 -24.61 31.81
CA PHE A 139 -27.41 -23.94 30.52
C PHE A 139 -26.08 -24.20 29.80
N ARG A 140 -24.95 -24.11 30.50
CA ARG A 140 -23.61 -24.42 29.97
C ARG A 140 -23.52 -25.85 29.46
N THR A 141 -24.04 -26.81 30.22
CA THR A 141 -24.07 -28.23 29.83
C THR A 141 -24.94 -28.45 28.59
N CYS A 142 -26.13 -27.85 28.56
CA CYS A 142 -27.02 -27.91 27.40
C CYS A 142 -26.35 -27.34 26.14
N LEU A 143 -25.58 -26.26 26.30
CA LEU A 143 -24.88 -25.59 25.22
C LEU A 143 -23.73 -26.43 24.66
N TYR A 144 -22.90 -27.04 25.52
CA TYR A 144 -21.82 -27.91 25.08
C TYR A 144 -22.32 -29.25 24.52
N ASN A 145 -23.54 -29.67 24.82
CA ASN A 145 -24.20 -30.83 24.21
C ASN A 145 -24.68 -30.59 22.77
N LEU A 146 -24.39 -29.42 22.18
CA LEU A 146 -24.70 -29.09 20.79
C LEU A 146 -23.41 -28.98 19.97
N PRO A 147 -22.91 -30.08 19.38
CA PRO A 147 -21.69 -30.08 18.56
C PRO A 147 -21.74 -29.08 17.39
N PHE A 148 -22.93 -28.70 16.94
CA PHE A 148 -23.13 -27.65 15.94
C PHE A 148 -22.44 -26.34 16.32
N TYR A 149 -22.53 -25.90 17.59
CA TYR A 149 -21.96 -24.61 18.04
C TYR A 149 -20.47 -24.69 18.45
N GLN A 150 -19.91 -25.89 18.57
CA GLN A 150 -18.49 -26.09 18.83
C GLN A 150 -17.68 -25.75 17.57
N GLY A 151 -16.63 -24.93 17.73
CA GLY A 151 -15.86 -24.32 16.66
C GLY A 151 -16.53 -23.11 16.00
N LEU A 152 -17.75 -22.76 16.41
CA LEU A 152 -18.54 -21.64 15.86
C LEU A 152 -18.72 -20.51 16.86
N ILE A 153 -19.29 -20.87 18.01
CA ILE A 153 -19.57 -19.95 19.12
C ILE A 153 -18.65 -20.28 20.29
N PHE A 154 -18.26 -21.54 20.48
CA PHE A 154 -17.29 -21.92 21.51
C PHE A 154 -16.07 -22.56 20.87
N SER A 155 -14.90 -22.23 21.39
CA SER A 155 -13.66 -22.87 20.99
C SER A 155 -13.68 -24.36 21.33
N VAL A 156 -12.81 -25.15 20.69
CA VAL A 156 -12.79 -26.62 20.89
C VAL A 156 -12.41 -26.98 22.32
N ASP A 157 -11.51 -26.20 22.93
CA ASP A 157 -11.11 -26.28 24.35
C ASP A 157 -12.16 -25.70 25.32
N GLY A 158 -13.14 -24.95 24.81
CA GLY A 158 -14.20 -24.34 25.60
C GLY A 158 -13.76 -23.13 26.42
N GLU A 159 -12.55 -22.60 26.25
CA GLU A 159 -11.99 -21.45 27.00
C GLU A 159 -12.49 -20.09 26.50
N VAL A 160 -12.95 -20.02 25.24
CA VAL A 160 -13.42 -18.78 24.60
C VAL A 160 -14.80 -18.99 24.01
N ALA A 161 -15.65 -17.99 24.19
CA ALA A 161 -16.95 -17.86 23.55
C ALA A 161 -16.95 -16.65 22.59
N LEU A 162 -17.48 -16.81 21.39
CA LEU A 162 -17.61 -15.75 20.40
C LEU A 162 -19.00 -15.12 20.44
N MET A 163 -19.02 -13.80 20.38
CA MET A 163 -20.14 -13.02 19.91
C MET A 163 -19.85 -12.56 18.48
N THR A 164 -20.67 -12.99 17.53
CA THR A 164 -20.54 -12.61 16.13
C THR A 164 -21.56 -11.54 15.79
N ILE A 165 -21.10 -10.39 15.30
CA ILE A 165 -21.93 -9.23 14.96
C ILE A 165 -21.86 -9.04 13.45
N THR A 166 -22.96 -9.33 12.75
CA THR A 166 -23.05 -9.18 11.29
C THR A 166 -23.52 -7.78 10.96
N LEU A 167 -22.68 -7.03 10.24
CA LEU A 167 -23.01 -5.69 9.78
C LEU A 167 -23.87 -5.73 8.51
N ASP A 168 -24.76 -4.75 8.38
CA ASP A 168 -25.50 -4.55 7.14
C ASP A 168 -24.53 -4.21 5.99
N LYS A 169 -24.81 -4.74 4.79
CA LYS A 169 -24.00 -4.56 3.58
C LYS A 169 -23.74 -3.09 3.26
N LYS A 170 -24.73 -2.21 3.53
CA LYS A 170 -24.61 -0.77 3.30
C LYS A 170 -23.57 -0.09 4.20
N MET A 171 -23.31 -0.66 5.38
CA MET A 171 -22.33 -0.13 6.33
C MET A 171 -20.91 -0.58 5.99
N LEU A 172 -20.73 -1.70 5.28
CA LEU A 172 -19.42 -2.31 5.07
C LEU A 172 -18.41 -1.40 4.38
N ASN A 173 -18.82 -0.52 3.47
CA ASN A 173 -17.90 0.33 2.70
C ASN A 173 -18.12 1.83 2.97
N ASN A 174 -18.77 2.17 4.09
CA ASN A 174 -19.14 3.54 4.45
C ASN A 174 -18.32 4.05 5.64
N ARG A 175 -18.04 5.36 5.67
CA ARG A 175 -17.45 6.06 6.83
C ARG A 175 -18.24 5.84 8.12
N ALA A 176 -19.57 5.71 8.03
CA ALA A 176 -20.43 5.46 9.19
C ALA A 176 -20.02 4.19 9.98
N ARG A 177 -19.34 3.23 9.32
CA ARG A 177 -18.76 2.05 9.96
C ARG A 177 -17.85 2.41 11.14
N VAL A 178 -17.09 3.51 11.04
CA VAL A 178 -16.14 3.92 12.09
C VAL A 178 -16.88 4.18 13.40
N ALA A 179 -17.92 5.00 13.37
CA ALA A 179 -18.71 5.33 14.56
C ALA A 179 -19.45 4.10 15.12
N LEU A 180 -19.95 3.23 14.23
CA LEU A 180 -20.60 1.98 14.62
C LEU A 180 -19.64 1.06 15.37
N ILE A 181 -18.46 0.80 14.80
CA ILE A 181 -17.44 -0.05 15.42
C ILE A 181 -16.93 0.54 16.74
N ASP A 182 -16.72 1.85 16.82
CA ASP A 182 -16.32 2.51 18.07
C ASP A 182 -17.41 2.36 19.15
N SER A 183 -18.69 2.50 18.80
CA SER A 183 -19.80 2.26 19.72
C SER A 183 -19.87 0.81 20.17
N LEU A 184 -19.68 -0.14 19.25
CA LEU A 184 -19.65 -1.57 19.56
C LEU A 184 -18.53 -1.92 20.53
N LYS A 185 -17.32 -1.48 20.21
CA LYS A 185 -16.13 -1.72 21.05
C LYS A 185 -16.36 -1.18 22.45
N SER A 186 -16.78 0.08 22.58
CA SER A 186 -17.04 0.70 23.88
C SER A 186 -18.10 -0.05 24.70
N ARG A 187 -19.18 -0.51 24.07
CA ARG A 187 -20.26 -1.27 24.76
C ARG A 187 -19.78 -2.62 25.27
N VAL A 188 -19.02 -3.36 24.46
CA VAL A 188 -18.53 -4.69 24.83
C VAL A 188 -17.37 -4.58 25.85
N GLU A 189 -16.51 -3.56 25.75
CA GLU A 189 -15.48 -3.29 26.78
C GLU A 189 -16.12 -2.90 28.12
N THR A 190 -17.17 -2.08 28.11
CA THR A 190 -17.94 -1.73 29.33
C THR A 190 -18.51 -2.99 29.99
N PHE A 191 -19.02 -3.93 29.20
CA PHE A 191 -19.45 -5.23 29.69
C PHE A 191 -18.30 -6.03 30.31
N GLY A 192 -17.14 -6.09 29.64
CA GLY A 192 -15.95 -6.78 30.15
C GLY A 192 -15.47 -6.22 31.48
N HIS A 193 -15.36 -4.90 31.61
CA HIS A 193 -14.99 -4.23 32.87
C HIS A 193 -16.02 -4.46 33.98
N ALA A 194 -17.32 -4.50 33.66
CA ALA A 194 -18.38 -4.67 34.65
C ALA A 194 -18.57 -6.13 35.11
N THR A 195 -17.95 -7.10 34.45
CA THR A 195 -18.10 -8.54 34.73
C THR A 195 -16.77 -9.24 35.04
N GLY A 196 -15.63 -8.62 34.74
CA GLY A 196 -14.32 -9.26 34.79
C GLY A 196 -14.07 -10.22 33.62
N VAL A 197 -14.93 -10.22 32.59
CA VAL A 197 -14.73 -11.00 31.36
C VAL A 197 -13.70 -10.28 30.49
N LYS A 198 -12.62 -10.98 30.11
CA LYS A 198 -11.66 -10.45 29.15
C LYS A 198 -12.29 -10.53 27.75
N VAL A 199 -12.16 -9.44 27.01
CA VAL A 199 -12.73 -9.29 25.67
C VAL A 199 -11.61 -9.07 24.67
N SER A 200 -11.69 -9.74 23.53
CA SER A 200 -10.82 -9.51 22.37
C SER A 200 -11.65 -9.29 21.12
N PHE A 201 -11.19 -8.44 20.19
CA PHE A 201 -11.93 -8.14 18.95
C PHE A 201 -11.16 -8.52 17.69
N SER A 202 -11.88 -9.06 16.70
CA SER A 202 -11.36 -9.30 15.35
C SER A 202 -12.48 -9.23 14.32
N GLY A 203 -12.21 -9.76 13.12
CA GLY A 203 -13.08 -9.71 11.96
C GLY A 203 -12.72 -8.57 11.02
N LEU A 204 -12.90 -8.81 9.72
CA LEU A 204 -12.50 -7.90 8.65
C LEU A 204 -13.07 -6.47 8.80
N PRO A 205 -14.33 -6.23 9.21
CA PRO A 205 -14.83 -4.87 9.37
C PRO A 205 -14.15 -4.09 10.49
N TYR A 206 -13.80 -4.76 11.60
CA TYR A 206 -13.04 -4.18 12.70
C TYR A 206 -11.61 -3.84 12.25
N ILE A 207 -10.91 -4.82 11.69
CA ILE A 207 -9.54 -4.67 11.17
C ILE A 207 -9.47 -3.51 10.16
N ARG A 208 -10.37 -3.48 9.17
CA ARG A 208 -10.42 -2.39 8.17
C ARG A 208 -10.70 -1.04 8.81
N THR A 209 -11.53 -0.97 9.83
CA THR A 209 -11.86 0.29 10.52
C THR A 209 -10.67 0.83 11.29
N ILE A 210 -10.00 -0.01 12.09
CA ILE A 210 -8.79 0.37 12.82
C ILE A 210 -7.69 0.79 11.83
N THR A 211 -7.53 0.04 10.73
CA THR A 211 -6.57 0.36 9.66
C THR A 211 -6.85 1.72 9.03
N SER A 212 -8.07 1.96 8.53
CA SER A 212 -8.45 3.23 7.91
C SER A 212 -8.28 4.42 8.85
N ARG A 213 -8.60 4.26 10.14
CA ARG A 213 -8.44 5.31 11.16
C ARG A 213 -6.98 5.65 11.41
N LYS A 214 -6.11 4.63 11.51
CA LYS A 214 -4.67 4.84 11.65
C LYS A 214 -4.10 5.61 10.47
N ILE A 215 -4.46 5.22 9.24
CA ILE A 215 -4.01 5.91 8.02
C ILE A 215 -4.48 7.38 8.03
N GLU A 216 -5.74 7.65 8.39
CA GLU A 216 -6.27 9.02 8.46
C GLU A 216 -5.52 9.90 9.48
N GLN A 217 -5.18 9.33 10.65
CA GLN A 217 -4.45 10.02 11.70
C GLN A 217 -2.98 10.25 11.31
N GLU A 218 -2.33 9.21 10.77
CA GLU A 218 -0.93 9.27 10.34
C GLU A 218 -0.72 10.23 9.17
N LEU A 219 -1.65 10.32 8.21
CA LEU A 219 -1.53 11.23 7.07
C LEU A 219 -1.34 12.69 7.51
N LYS A 220 -2.13 13.16 8.50
CA LYS A 220 -2.02 14.53 9.02
C LYS A 220 -0.68 14.75 9.71
N LEU A 221 -0.24 13.77 10.48
CA LEU A 221 1.00 13.81 11.23
C LEU A 221 2.23 13.75 10.31
N PHE A 222 2.23 12.97 9.23
CA PHE A 222 3.33 12.93 8.26
C PHE A 222 3.41 14.17 7.39
N VAL A 223 2.28 14.74 6.98
CA VAL A 223 2.32 16.05 6.29
C VAL A 223 2.99 17.09 7.18
N LEU A 224 2.63 17.13 8.47
CA LEU A 224 3.23 18.03 9.44
C LEU A 224 4.72 17.75 9.68
N PHE A 225 5.09 16.49 9.94
CA PHE A 225 6.49 16.12 10.23
C PHE A 225 7.39 16.23 9.01
N SER A 226 6.92 15.84 7.82
CA SER A 226 7.65 16.04 6.57
C SER A 226 7.92 17.53 6.38
N LEU A 227 6.90 18.39 6.48
CA LEU A 227 7.08 19.83 6.35
C LEU A 227 8.03 20.42 7.40
N LEU A 228 7.92 19.99 8.66
CA LEU A 228 8.75 20.49 9.75
C LEU A 228 10.21 20.10 9.54
N ILE A 229 10.49 18.83 9.25
CA ILE A 229 11.85 18.32 9.09
C ILE A 229 12.50 18.93 7.85
N THR A 230 11.79 18.98 6.73
CA THR A 230 12.31 19.62 5.52
C THR A 230 12.53 21.12 5.73
N SER A 231 11.67 21.81 6.48
CA SER A 231 11.87 23.23 6.84
C SER A 231 13.11 23.43 7.72
N VAL A 232 13.34 22.54 8.69
CA VAL A 232 14.55 22.56 9.52
C VAL A 232 15.79 22.34 8.66
N ILE A 233 15.76 21.38 7.72
CA ILE A 233 16.89 21.14 6.83
C ILE A 233 17.15 22.38 5.95
N LEU A 234 16.12 22.95 5.33
CA LEU A 234 16.24 24.19 4.56
C LEU A 234 16.84 25.33 5.40
N LEU A 235 16.40 25.45 6.65
CA LEU A 235 16.92 26.46 7.58
C LEU A 235 18.39 26.21 7.90
N LEU A 236 18.81 24.95 8.09
CA LEU A 236 20.21 24.60 8.33
C LEU A 236 21.09 24.86 7.10
N LEU A 237 20.56 24.59 5.89
CA LEU A 237 21.26 24.76 4.62
C LEU A 237 21.44 26.24 4.25
N PHE A 238 20.34 26.99 4.17
CA PHE A 238 20.35 28.38 3.71
C PHE A 238 20.53 29.40 4.82
N ARG A 239 20.31 29.01 6.10
CA ARG A 239 20.40 29.88 7.28
C ARG A 239 19.59 31.17 7.15
N SER A 240 18.46 31.08 6.44
CA SER A 240 17.64 32.23 6.06
C SER A 240 16.16 31.88 6.11
N GLY A 241 15.40 32.56 6.97
CA GLY A 241 13.96 32.34 7.08
C GLY A 241 13.21 32.59 5.78
N LYS A 242 13.66 33.55 4.96
CA LYS A 242 13.07 33.83 3.64
C LYS A 242 13.28 32.66 2.67
N ALA A 243 14.48 32.09 2.64
CA ALA A 243 14.80 30.93 1.81
C ALA A 243 14.09 29.63 2.26
N VAL A 244 13.46 29.64 3.44
CA VAL A 244 12.61 28.54 3.92
C VAL A 244 11.12 28.81 3.61
N PHE A 245 10.66 30.03 3.91
CA PHE A 245 9.25 30.40 3.85
C PHE A 245 8.65 30.26 2.44
N PHE A 246 9.34 30.73 1.41
CA PHE A 246 8.81 30.68 0.03
C PHE A 246 8.74 29.25 -0.53
N PRO A 247 9.79 28.41 -0.42
CA PRO A 247 9.67 26.99 -0.77
C PRO A 247 8.55 26.27 -0.04
N VAL A 248 8.38 26.52 1.27
CA VAL A 248 7.29 25.94 2.07
C VAL A 248 5.91 26.32 1.52
N ILE A 249 5.70 27.58 1.11
CA ILE A 249 4.44 28.00 0.47
C ILE A 249 4.20 27.25 -0.85
N ILE A 250 5.22 27.16 -1.71
CA ILE A 250 5.09 26.49 -3.02
C ILE A 250 4.70 25.02 -2.84
N VAL A 251 5.33 24.37 -1.87
CA VAL A 251 5.09 22.97 -1.55
C VAL A 251 3.72 22.77 -0.92
N PHE A 252 3.29 23.69 -0.04
CA PHE A 252 1.95 23.66 0.52
C PHE A 252 0.87 23.78 -0.57
N ILE A 253 1.05 24.69 -1.53
CA ILE A 253 0.18 24.81 -2.72
C ILE A 253 0.19 23.49 -3.51
N SER A 254 1.37 22.88 -3.71
CA SER A 254 1.50 21.62 -4.44
C SER A 254 0.77 20.44 -3.77
N VAL A 255 0.77 20.40 -2.43
CA VAL A 255 0.00 19.41 -1.65
C VAL A 255 -1.50 19.64 -1.82
N ILE A 256 -1.97 20.89 -1.77
CA ILE A 256 -3.38 21.21 -2.04
C ILE A 256 -3.80 20.72 -3.42
N TRP A 257 -2.98 20.96 -4.44
CA TRP A 257 -3.26 20.52 -5.80
C TRP A 257 -3.24 19.00 -5.92
N THR A 258 -2.31 18.31 -5.24
CA THR A 258 -2.28 16.85 -5.18
C THR A 258 -3.58 16.28 -4.60
N MET A 259 -4.05 16.84 -3.48
CA MET A 259 -5.33 16.44 -2.88
C MET A 259 -6.51 16.79 -3.79
N GLY A 260 -6.46 17.93 -4.47
CA GLY A 260 -7.46 18.31 -5.47
C GLY A 260 -7.49 17.36 -6.67
N PHE A 261 -6.34 16.86 -7.16
CA PHE A 261 -6.28 15.90 -8.26
C PHE A 261 -6.90 14.55 -7.88
N ILE A 262 -6.66 14.07 -6.65
CA ILE A 262 -7.31 12.85 -6.13
C ILE A 262 -8.83 12.99 -6.23
N SER A 263 -9.37 14.14 -5.79
CA SER A 263 -10.80 14.43 -5.83
C SER A 263 -11.33 14.62 -7.26
N LEU A 264 -10.62 15.36 -8.11
CA LEU A 264 -11.00 15.69 -9.48
C LEU A 264 -11.10 14.43 -10.36
N LEU A 265 -10.20 13.48 -10.17
CA LEU A 265 -10.20 12.20 -10.87
C LEU A 265 -11.19 11.19 -10.28
N GLY A 266 -11.90 11.54 -9.20
CA GLY A 266 -12.86 10.67 -8.52
C GLY A 266 -12.22 9.55 -7.71
N TYR A 267 -10.93 9.68 -7.37
CA TYR A 267 -10.18 8.70 -6.59
C TYR A 267 -10.36 8.93 -5.09
N LYS A 268 -10.05 7.90 -4.30
CA LYS A 268 -10.13 7.92 -2.84
C LYS A 268 -8.74 7.79 -2.22
N ILE A 269 -8.57 8.26 -0.99
CA ILE A 269 -7.34 8.03 -0.24
C ILE A 269 -7.29 6.57 0.20
N THR A 270 -6.25 5.87 -0.25
CA THR A 270 -5.91 4.49 0.10
C THR A 270 -4.60 4.46 0.89
N ILE A 271 -4.15 3.27 1.28
CA ILE A 271 -2.82 3.09 1.89
C ILE A 271 -1.72 3.68 0.98
N LEU A 272 -1.81 3.43 -0.33
CA LEU A 272 -0.81 3.90 -1.30
C LEU A 272 -0.92 5.40 -1.58
N THR A 273 -2.13 5.87 -1.93
CA THR A 273 -2.33 7.30 -2.28
C THR A 273 -2.18 8.22 -1.07
N GLY A 274 -2.33 7.71 0.16
CA GLY A 274 -2.06 8.44 1.39
C GLY A 274 -0.59 8.86 1.60
N VAL A 275 0.35 8.20 0.93
CA VAL A 275 1.79 8.55 0.97
C VAL A 275 2.15 9.69 0.00
N LEU A 276 1.27 10.01 -0.97
CA LEU A 276 1.55 11.03 -1.98
C LEU A 276 1.79 12.43 -1.39
N PRO A 277 0.97 12.97 -0.48
CA PRO A 277 1.20 14.30 0.07
C PRO A 277 2.59 14.50 0.68
N PRO A 278 3.07 13.66 1.62
CA PRO A 278 4.42 13.83 2.14
C PRO A 278 5.53 13.52 1.13
N LEU A 279 5.32 12.62 0.17
CA LEU A 279 6.26 12.38 -0.93
C LEU A 279 6.44 13.63 -1.81
N ILE A 280 5.34 14.31 -2.16
CA ILE A 280 5.36 15.55 -2.94
C ILE A 280 6.01 16.70 -2.15
N ILE A 281 5.91 16.71 -0.82
CA ILE A 281 6.65 17.68 0.02
C ILE A 281 8.15 17.53 -0.19
N VAL A 282 8.65 16.30 -0.08
CA VAL A 282 10.09 16.01 -0.17
C VAL A 282 10.63 16.35 -1.57
N ILE A 283 9.96 15.90 -2.64
CA ILE A 283 10.34 16.21 -4.03
C ILE A 283 10.19 17.70 -4.36
N GLY A 284 9.14 18.36 -3.88
CA GLY A 284 8.92 19.78 -4.15
C GLY A 284 9.98 20.67 -3.50
N ILE A 285 10.47 20.27 -2.33
CA ILE A 285 11.54 21.00 -1.64
C ILE A 285 12.88 20.81 -2.34
N GLU A 286 13.18 19.60 -2.84
CA GLU A 286 14.35 19.36 -3.69
C GLU A 286 14.36 20.29 -4.91
N ASN A 287 13.25 20.34 -5.66
CA ASN A 287 13.10 21.24 -6.81
C ASN A 287 13.33 22.71 -6.43
N CYS A 288 12.84 23.13 -5.26
CA CYS A 288 13.09 24.48 -4.76
C CYS A 288 14.57 24.72 -4.45
N ILE A 289 15.24 23.79 -3.77
CA ILE A 289 16.67 23.89 -3.42
C ILE A 289 17.51 24.03 -4.67
N PHE A 290 17.24 23.21 -5.68
CA PHE A 290 17.98 23.21 -6.94
C PHE A 290 17.92 24.57 -7.64
N LEU A 291 16.71 25.11 -7.83
CA LEU A 291 16.49 26.43 -8.44
C LEU A 291 17.09 27.57 -7.60
N LEU A 292 16.98 27.50 -6.27
CA LEU A 292 17.55 28.50 -5.37
C LEU A 292 19.08 28.51 -5.37
N ASN A 293 19.71 27.34 -5.34
CA ASN A 293 21.16 27.21 -5.41
C ASN A 293 21.70 27.80 -6.71
N LYS A 294 21.05 27.51 -7.85
CA LYS A 294 21.46 28.12 -9.12
C LYS A 294 21.26 29.64 -9.11
N TYR A 295 20.13 30.12 -8.60
CA TYR A 295 19.88 31.56 -8.49
C TYR A 295 20.96 32.28 -7.68
N HIS A 296 21.35 31.72 -6.53
CA HIS A 296 22.42 32.28 -5.71
C HIS A 296 23.78 32.24 -6.41
N SER A 297 24.08 31.17 -7.16
CA SER A 297 25.31 31.08 -7.97
C SER A 297 25.33 32.15 -9.07
N GLU A 298 24.28 32.22 -9.90
CA GLU A 298 24.19 33.17 -11.02
C GLU A 298 24.25 34.63 -10.56
N TYR A 299 23.59 34.94 -9.43
CA TYR A 299 23.64 36.29 -8.85
C TYR A 299 25.03 36.66 -8.35
N ARG A 300 25.77 35.71 -7.78
CA ARG A 300 27.16 35.93 -7.34
C ARG A 300 28.07 36.19 -8.53
N ASP A 301 27.92 35.42 -9.59
CA ASP A 301 28.87 35.40 -10.70
C ASP A 301 28.70 36.64 -11.61
N HIS A 302 27.46 37.04 -11.94
CA HIS A 302 27.18 38.10 -12.92
C HIS A 302 26.62 39.39 -12.31
N GLY A 303 26.10 39.33 -11.08
CA GLY A 303 25.34 40.44 -10.48
C GLY A 303 24.02 40.74 -11.22
N GLY A 304 23.17 41.56 -10.59
CA GLY A 304 21.89 41.96 -11.20
C GLY A 304 20.78 40.91 -11.08
N LYS A 305 19.83 41.19 -10.19
CA LYS A 305 18.76 40.28 -9.78
C LYS A 305 17.90 39.73 -10.93
N VAL A 306 17.48 40.59 -11.85
CA VAL A 306 16.60 40.22 -12.97
C VAL A 306 17.33 39.34 -13.97
N ARG A 307 18.62 39.63 -14.24
CA ARG A 307 19.46 38.81 -15.12
C ARG A 307 19.71 37.44 -14.51
N ALA A 308 20.05 37.36 -13.21
CA ALA A 308 20.24 36.10 -12.51
C ALA A 308 18.97 35.22 -12.54
N LEU A 309 17.79 35.80 -12.30
CA LEU A 309 16.51 35.07 -12.43
C LEU A 309 16.22 34.61 -13.85
N SER A 310 16.61 35.41 -14.87
CA SER A 310 16.47 35.01 -16.28
C SER A 310 17.37 33.86 -16.64
N HIS A 311 18.65 33.93 -16.26
CA HIS A 311 19.64 32.89 -16.54
C HIS A 311 19.29 31.57 -15.85
N VAL A 312 18.70 31.59 -14.66
CA VAL A 312 18.22 30.36 -14.00
C VAL A 312 17.18 29.64 -14.86
N VAL A 313 16.20 30.35 -15.40
CA VAL A 313 15.15 29.73 -16.23
C VAL A 313 15.67 29.37 -17.61
N GLU A 314 16.54 30.18 -18.20
CA GLU A 314 17.10 29.97 -19.53
C GLU A 314 18.13 28.84 -19.59
N ARG A 315 19.03 28.74 -18.59
CA ARG A 315 20.12 27.74 -18.59
C ARG A 315 19.78 26.42 -17.91
N ILE A 316 18.79 26.43 -17.01
CA ILE A 316 18.43 25.24 -16.22
C ILE A 316 17.02 24.73 -16.54
N GLY A 317 16.20 25.50 -17.26
CA GLY A 317 14.84 25.11 -17.63
C GLY A 317 14.76 23.74 -18.29
N SER A 318 15.57 23.48 -19.32
CA SER A 318 15.57 22.20 -20.04
C SER A 318 16.04 21.03 -19.18
N ALA A 319 17.15 21.21 -18.45
CA ALA A 319 17.67 20.17 -17.56
C ALA A 319 16.66 19.83 -16.45
N ASN A 320 16.06 20.83 -15.81
CA ASN A 320 15.10 20.65 -14.73
C ASN A 320 13.75 20.08 -15.22
N MET A 321 13.32 20.43 -16.43
CA MET A 321 12.15 19.82 -17.06
C MET A 321 12.38 18.33 -17.29
N LEU A 322 13.55 17.97 -17.80
CA LEU A 322 13.88 16.58 -18.09
C LEU A 322 13.99 15.73 -16.83
N THR A 323 14.60 16.26 -15.75
CA THR A 323 14.70 15.54 -14.47
C THR A 323 13.32 15.30 -13.87
N ASN A 324 12.47 16.30 -13.83
CA ASN A 324 11.08 16.15 -13.37
C ASN A 324 10.26 15.23 -14.29
N ALA A 325 10.49 15.27 -15.60
CA ALA A 325 9.85 14.35 -16.55
C ALA A 325 10.31 12.91 -16.35
N THR A 326 11.60 12.65 -16.05
CA THR A 326 12.07 11.29 -15.72
C THR A 326 11.49 10.77 -14.43
N THR A 327 11.38 11.61 -13.40
CA THR A 327 10.71 11.25 -12.16
C THR A 327 9.25 10.92 -12.45
N ALA A 328 8.53 11.80 -13.14
CA ALA A 328 7.14 11.57 -13.53
C ALA A 328 6.97 10.31 -14.39
N ALA A 329 7.90 10.00 -15.30
CA ALA A 329 7.89 8.78 -16.10
C ALA A 329 8.08 7.51 -15.25
N GLY A 330 8.94 7.57 -14.22
CA GLY A 330 9.09 6.51 -13.24
C GLY A 330 7.76 6.17 -12.54
N PHE A 331 7.01 7.19 -12.13
CA PHE A 331 5.66 7.00 -11.57
C PHE A 331 4.61 6.60 -12.62
N ALA A 332 4.70 7.15 -13.84
CA ALA A 332 3.78 6.85 -14.93
C ALA A 332 3.87 5.39 -15.40
N SER A 333 5.00 4.70 -15.14
CA SER A 333 5.14 3.26 -15.40
C SER A 333 4.04 2.42 -14.75
N PHE A 334 3.52 2.86 -13.59
CA PHE A 334 2.42 2.18 -12.90
C PHE A 334 1.08 2.27 -13.64
N ILE A 335 0.89 3.25 -14.52
CA ILE A 335 -0.37 3.43 -15.27
C ILE A 335 -0.65 2.21 -16.16
N ILE A 336 0.40 1.60 -16.72
CA ILE A 336 0.31 0.51 -17.69
C ILE A 336 0.15 -0.87 -17.02
N THR A 337 0.28 -0.96 -15.70
CA THR A 337 0.31 -2.23 -14.96
C THR A 337 -1.04 -2.95 -14.82
N GLY A 338 -2.14 -2.37 -15.28
CA GLY A 338 -3.48 -2.98 -15.22
C GLY A 338 -4.07 -3.16 -13.80
N ASN A 339 -3.34 -2.80 -12.74
CA ASN A 339 -3.85 -2.74 -11.37
C ASN A 339 -4.39 -1.34 -11.06
N ALA A 340 -5.67 -1.23 -10.69
CA ALA A 340 -6.32 0.06 -10.47
C ALA A 340 -5.62 0.93 -9.41
N MET A 341 -5.11 0.34 -8.32
CA MET A 341 -4.48 1.11 -7.24
C MET A 341 -3.13 1.70 -7.67
N LEU A 342 -2.33 0.91 -8.39
CA LEU A 342 -1.06 1.37 -8.93
C LEU A 342 -1.28 2.41 -10.03
N THR A 343 -2.29 2.22 -10.89
CA THR A 343 -2.67 3.21 -11.91
C THR A 343 -3.12 4.53 -11.29
N GLU A 344 -4.00 4.50 -10.29
CA GLU A 344 -4.44 5.71 -9.55
C GLU A 344 -3.24 6.42 -8.90
N PHE A 345 -2.36 5.67 -8.24
CA PHE A 345 -1.15 6.22 -7.63
C PHE A 345 -0.20 6.86 -8.67
N GLY A 346 0.12 6.13 -9.75
CA GLY A 346 1.05 6.59 -10.78
C GLY A 346 0.53 7.81 -11.55
N LEU A 347 -0.77 7.87 -11.84
CA LEU A 347 -1.38 9.00 -12.51
C LEU A 347 -1.36 10.26 -11.64
N VAL A 348 -1.78 10.17 -10.39
CA VAL A 348 -1.76 11.32 -9.47
C VAL A 348 -0.34 11.77 -9.20
N ALA A 349 0.59 10.84 -8.94
CA ALA A 349 1.99 11.18 -8.67
C ALA A 349 2.66 11.88 -9.86
N SER A 350 2.52 11.33 -11.07
CA SER A 350 3.12 11.92 -12.28
C SER A 350 2.57 13.33 -12.57
N LEU A 351 1.26 13.53 -12.45
CA LEU A 351 0.64 14.84 -12.60
C LEU A 351 1.10 15.83 -11.53
N SER A 352 1.17 15.39 -10.27
CA SER A 352 1.66 16.20 -9.16
C SER A 352 3.11 16.63 -9.36
N ILE A 353 4.01 15.75 -9.79
CA ILE A 353 5.43 16.09 -10.01
C ILE A 353 5.57 17.12 -11.14
N LEU A 354 4.91 16.92 -12.27
CA LEU A 354 4.93 17.89 -13.37
C LEU A 354 4.35 19.24 -12.94
N THR A 355 3.31 19.22 -12.11
CA THR A 355 2.71 20.45 -11.57
C THR A 355 3.61 21.14 -10.56
N VAL A 356 4.31 20.40 -9.70
CA VAL A 356 5.32 20.94 -8.78
C VAL A 356 6.44 21.63 -9.57
N PHE A 357 6.92 21.01 -10.66
CA PHE A 357 7.87 21.64 -11.56
C PHE A 357 7.35 22.98 -12.11
N LEU A 358 6.11 23.01 -12.61
CA LEU A 358 5.50 24.25 -13.11
C LEU A 358 5.35 25.30 -11.99
N LEU A 359 4.87 24.91 -10.81
CA LEU A 359 4.70 25.81 -9.67
C LEU A 359 6.05 26.39 -9.22
N THR A 360 7.09 25.57 -9.11
CA THR A 360 8.44 26.03 -8.72
C THR A 360 9.05 26.95 -9.78
N LEU A 361 8.92 26.60 -11.07
CA LEU A 361 9.40 27.40 -12.19
C LEU A 361 8.76 28.80 -12.24
N PHE A 362 7.47 28.91 -11.93
CA PHE A 362 6.77 30.19 -11.93
C PHE A 362 6.96 30.97 -10.61
N LEU A 363 6.72 30.30 -9.47
CA LEU A 363 6.64 30.99 -8.17
C LEU A 363 8.00 31.41 -7.63
N ILE A 364 9.08 30.64 -7.86
CA ILE A 364 10.41 31.02 -7.35
C ILE A 364 10.88 32.34 -7.97
N PRO A 365 10.93 32.51 -9.30
CA PRO A 365 11.34 33.78 -9.88
C PRO A 365 10.43 34.94 -9.47
N ILE A 366 9.11 34.71 -9.38
CA ILE A 366 8.17 35.76 -8.97
C ILE A 366 8.41 36.19 -7.53
N PHE A 367 8.45 35.26 -6.58
CA PHE A 367 8.67 35.58 -5.16
C PHE A 367 10.01 36.25 -4.93
N PHE A 368 11.09 35.70 -5.51
CA PHE A 368 12.40 36.28 -5.38
C PHE A 368 12.50 37.62 -6.11
N SER A 369 11.73 37.89 -7.17
CA SER A 369 11.64 39.20 -7.82
C SER A 369 11.10 40.33 -6.92
N PHE A 370 10.34 40.01 -5.87
CA PHE A 370 9.84 40.98 -4.88
C PHE A 370 10.76 41.18 -3.68
N LEU A 371 11.69 40.24 -3.42
CA LEU A 371 12.59 40.30 -2.27
C LEU A 371 13.78 41.26 -2.47
N PRO A 372 14.45 41.73 -1.42
CA PRO A 372 15.75 42.40 -1.57
C PRO A 372 16.79 41.45 -2.17
N ASN A 373 17.89 42.02 -2.68
CA ASN A 373 19.01 41.27 -3.22
C ASN A 373 19.53 40.21 -2.22
N PRO A 374 19.94 39.01 -2.67
CA PRO A 374 20.42 37.97 -1.77
C PRO A 374 21.73 38.42 -1.09
N GLU A 375 21.74 38.35 0.25
CA GLU A 375 22.93 38.70 1.06
C GLU A 375 24.07 37.69 0.86
N VAL A 376 25.34 38.15 0.95
CA VAL A 376 26.59 37.35 0.81
C VAL A 376 26.65 36.15 1.77
N ARG A 377 25.87 36.17 2.86
CA ARG A 377 25.78 35.05 3.82
C ARG A 377 25.10 33.81 3.20
N HIS A 378 24.28 34.00 2.17
CA HIS A 378 23.54 32.93 1.47
C HIS A 378 24.35 32.19 0.41
N THR A 379 25.57 32.63 0.09
CA THR A 379 26.46 31.97 -0.90
C THR A 379 27.66 31.28 -0.23
N LYS A 380 27.97 31.61 1.03
CA LYS A 380 29.11 31.04 1.79
C LYS A 380 29.07 29.51 1.96
N HIS A 381 27.90 28.89 1.92
CA HIS A 381 27.77 27.43 2.03
C HIS A 381 28.37 26.67 0.83
N LEU A 382 28.58 27.35 -0.30
CA LEU A 382 29.13 26.75 -1.52
C LEU A 382 30.66 26.67 -1.56
N GLU A 383 31.39 27.37 -0.67
CA GLU A 383 32.86 27.54 -0.83
C GLU A 383 33.70 27.06 0.36
N LYS A 384 33.19 27.09 1.60
CA LYS A 384 33.98 26.72 2.79
C LYS A 384 33.16 25.87 3.76
N GLY A 385 33.54 24.60 3.88
CA GLY A 385 32.90 23.67 4.82
C GLY A 385 33.31 22.20 4.61
N LEU A 386 32.78 21.32 5.45
CA LEU A 386 33.03 19.87 5.43
C LEU A 386 32.78 19.25 4.04
N ILE A 387 31.75 19.72 3.33
CA ILE A 387 31.37 19.20 1.99
C ILE A 387 32.47 19.43 0.96
N SER A 388 33.19 20.56 1.00
CA SER A 388 34.34 20.80 0.11
C SER A 388 35.48 19.81 0.34
N GLY A 389 35.68 19.37 1.59
CA GLY A 389 36.63 18.32 1.94
C GLY A 389 36.18 16.97 1.39
N ILE A 390 34.90 16.64 1.55
CA ILE A 390 34.30 15.41 1.01
C ILE A 390 34.43 15.35 -0.51
N ILE A 391 34.07 16.41 -1.22
CA ILE A 391 34.15 16.44 -2.70
C ILE A 391 35.60 16.30 -3.17
N ARG A 392 36.56 17.03 -2.58
CA ARG A 392 37.98 16.86 -2.93
C ARG A 392 38.47 15.43 -2.67
N TRP A 393 38.03 14.82 -1.56
CA TRP A 393 38.35 13.43 -1.25
C TRP A 393 37.77 12.46 -2.29
N ILE A 394 36.50 12.66 -2.69
CA ILE A 394 35.86 11.88 -3.76
C ILE A 394 36.63 12.04 -5.08
N VAL A 395 36.95 13.27 -5.47
CA VAL A 395 37.72 13.58 -6.69
C VAL A 395 39.06 12.84 -6.68
N ILE A 396 39.79 12.84 -5.55
CA ILE A 396 41.07 12.11 -5.41
C ILE A 396 40.88 10.59 -5.58
N ILE A 397 39.82 10.02 -5.02
CA ILE A 397 39.54 8.58 -5.14
C ILE A 397 39.16 8.22 -6.58
N VAL A 398 38.25 8.97 -7.19
CA VAL A 398 37.83 8.81 -8.59
C VAL A 398 39.04 8.97 -9.53
N GLU A 399 39.95 9.88 -9.24
CA GLU A 399 41.12 10.09 -10.09
C GLU A 399 42.17 8.99 -9.92
N LYS A 400 42.52 8.64 -8.68
CA LYS A 400 43.71 7.81 -8.37
C LYS A 400 43.42 6.36 -8.00
N ARG A 401 42.19 6.00 -7.61
CA ARG A 401 41.83 4.68 -7.05
C ARG A 401 40.62 4.02 -7.73
N ARG A 402 40.43 4.23 -9.04
CA ARG A 402 39.31 3.64 -9.83
C ARG A 402 39.16 2.12 -9.70
N PRO A 403 40.24 1.30 -9.72
CA PRO A 403 40.10 -0.15 -9.56
C PRO A 403 39.43 -0.55 -8.24
N VAL A 404 39.65 0.23 -7.18
CA VAL A 404 38.99 0.01 -5.88
C VAL A 404 37.50 0.27 -5.98
N ILE A 405 37.07 1.32 -6.70
CA ILE A 405 35.65 1.62 -6.93
C ILE A 405 34.99 0.43 -7.65
N TYR A 406 35.58 -0.06 -8.76
CA TYR A 406 35.00 -1.18 -9.49
C TYR A 406 34.95 -2.46 -8.66
N LEU A 407 36.01 -2.76 -7.89
CA LEU A 407 36.05 -3.91 -6.99
C LEU A 407 34.93 -3.83 -5.93
N VAL A 408 34.80 -2.68 -5.28
CA VAL A 408 33.78 -2.45 -4.25
C VAL A 408 32.37 -2.54 -4.84
N THR A 409 32.14 -1.94 -6.01
CA THR A 409 30.87 -2.08 -6.74
C THR A 409 30.58 -3.53 -7.12
N PHE A 410 31.57 -4.27 -7.62
CA PHE A 410 31.42 -5.67 -7.99
C PHE A 410 31.06 -6.55 -6.78
N VAL A 411 31.73 -6.35 -5.65
CA VAL A 411 31.40 -7.04 -4.38
C VAL A 411 30.00 -6.68 -3.92
N MET A 412 29.62 -5.39 -3.98
CA MET A 412 28.26 -4.95 -3.66
C MET A 412 27.21 -5.60 -4.56
N VAL A 413 27.47 -5.74 -5.86
CA VAL A 413 26.57 -6.44 -6.79
C VAL A 413 26.44 -7.92 -6.43
N ILE A 414 27.53 -8.61 -6.08
CA ILE A 414 27.48 -10.01 -5.63
C ILE A 414 26.63 -10.15 -4.35
N ILE A 415 26.90 -9.31 -3.34
CA ILE A 415 26.11 -9.29 -2.09
C ILE A 415 24.64 -9.00 -2.40
N GLY A 416 24.41 -8.08 -3.34
CA GLY A 416 23.11 -7.72 -3.87
C GLY A 416 22.35 -8.91 -4.44
N VAL A 417 22.96 -9.61 -5.40
CA VAL A 417 22.37 -10.79 -6.05
C VAL A 417 22.08 -11.90 -5.02
N VAL A 418 23.00 -12.18 -4.09
CA VAL A 418 22.77 -13.17 -3.03
C VAL A 418 21.59 -12.76 -2.14
N GLY A 419 21.48 -11.48 -1.78
CA GLY A 419 20.36 -10.99 -0.97
C GLY A 419 19.01 -11.11 -1.68
N VAL A 420 18.97 -10.81 -2.99
CA VAL A 420 17.74 -10.96 -3.80
C VAL A 420 17.24 -12.40 -3.81
N THR A 421 18.11 -13.41 -3.80
CA THR A 421 17.67 -14.82 -3.75
C THR A 421 16.94 -15.20 -2.45
N ARG A 422 17.03 -14.37 -1.40
CA ARG A 422 16.37 -14.58 -0.11
C ARG A 422 15.07 -13.78 0.04
N LEU A 423 14.68 -13.05 -0.99
CA LEU A 423 13.51 -12.19 -0.95
C LEU A 423 12.22 -13.03 -1.03
N GLY A 424 11.29 -12.79 -0.10
CA GLY A 424 9.97 -13.43 -0.06
C GLY A 424 8.84 -12.44 -0.33
N THR A 425 7.65 -12.96 -0.60
CA THR A 425 6.41 -12.19 -0.74
C THR A 425 5.50 -12.41 0.48
N SER A 426 4.70 -11.42 0.85
CA SER A 426 3.73 -11.53 1.95
C SER A 426 2.35 -11.09 1.51
N GLY A 427 1.41 -12.04 1.54
CA GLY A 427 -0.02 -11.86 1.32
C GLY A 427 -0.84 -11.80 2.62
N LYS A 428 -0.23 -11.46 3.76
CA LYS A 428 -0.95 -11.33 5.04
C LYS A 428 -1.73 -10.02 5.09
N ILE A 429 -3.00 -10.07 5.52
CA ILE A 429 -3.91 -8.91 5.50
C ILE A 429 -3.50 -7.85 6.55
N VAL A 430 -2.97 -8.28 7.70
CA VAL A 430 -2.59 -7.40 8.82
C VAL A 430 -1.08 -7.23 8.98
N ASP A 431 -0.30 -7.54 7.95
CA ASP A 431 1.17 -7.55 8.01
C ASP A 431 1.81 -6.19 8.27
N ASP A 432 1.08 -5.11 7.97
CA ASP A 432 1.51 -3.74 8.22
C ASP A 432 1.12 -3.22 9.62
N MET A 433 0.47 -4.04 10.44
CA MET A 433 0.15 -3.68 11.81
C MET A 433 1.29 -4.05 12.75
N PRO A 434 1.66 -3.16 13.70
CA PRO A 434 2.65 -3.50 14.71
C PRO A 434 2.22 -4.70 15.54
N HIS A 435 3.14 -5.63 15.78
CA HIS A 435 2.87 -6.78 16.67
C HIS A 435 2.50 -6.37 18.10
N ARG A 436 2.83 -5.14 18.51
CA ARG A 436 2.46 -4.58 19.82
C ARG A 436 1.03 -4.05 19.87
N ASP A 437 0.39 -3.84 18.72
CA ASP A 437 -0.94 -3.26 18.62
C ASP A 437 -2.00 -4.18 19.26
N PRO A 438 -2.97 -3.64 20.03
CA PRO A 438 -4.05 -4.44 20.60
C PRO A 438 -4.86 -5.24 19.57
N MET A 439 -5.11 -4.68 18.37
CA MET A 439 -5.83 -5.37 17.31
C MET A 439 -5.07 -6.62 16.83
N TYR A 440 -3.73 -6.54 16.74
CA TYR A 440 -2.91 -7.68 16.34
C TYR A 440 -2.90 -8.76 17.42
N LYS A 441 -2.79 -8.38 18.70
CA LYS A 441 -2.83 -9.32 19.83
C LYS A 441 -4.17 -10.03 19.93
N ASP A 442 -5.28 -9.31 19.78
CA ASP A 442 -6.63 -9.88 19.80
C ASP A 442 -6.86 -10.84 18.64
N LEU A 443 -6.35 -10.51 17.44
CA LEU A 443 -6.38 -11.40 16.28
C LEU A 443 -5.67 -12.72 16.59
N VAL A 444 -4.40 -12.66 17.01
CA VAL A 444 -3.60 -13.86 17.31
C VAL A 444 -4.22 -14.68 18.44
N PHE A 445 -4.78 -14.01 19.46
CA PHE A 445 -5.50 -14.68 20.55
C PHE A 445 -6.70 -15.49 20.01
N LEU A 446 -7.50 -14.90 19.13
CA LEU A 446 -8.66 -15.58 18.54
C LEU A 446 -8.26 -16.70 17.56
N GLU A 447 -7.23 -16.47 16.74
CA GLU A 447 -6.70 -17.50 15.82
C GLU A 447 -6.26 -18.75 16.58
N LYS A 448 -5.56 -18.59 17.72
CA LYS A 448 -5.10 -19.72 18.54
C LYS A 448 -6.23 -20.64 19.03
N HIS A 449 -7.43 -20.10 19.29
CA HIS A 449 -8.55 -20.88 19.87
C HIS A 449 -9.55 -21.37 18.80
N TYR A 450 -9.54 -20.80 17.60
CA TYR A 450 -10.51 -21.10 16.53
C TYR A 450 -9.87 -21.56 15.20
N ASN A 451 -8.54 -21.64 15.12
CA ASN A 451 -7.78 -22.03 13.92
C ASN A 451 -8.10 -21.14 12.70
N GLY A 452 -8.32 -19.84 12.93
CA GLY A 452 -8.49 -18.86 11.85
C GLY A 452 -9.67 -17.91 12.02
N VAL A 453 -9.59 -16.76 11.36
CA VAL A 453 -10.66 -15.72 11.36
C VAL A 453 -10.89 -15.05 10.00
N MET A 454 -10.13 -15.45 8.96
CA MET A 454 -10.25 -14.90 7.61
C MET A 454 -11.09 -15.84 6.74
N PRO A 455 -12.06 -15.35 5.95
CA PRO A 455 -12.98 -16.24 5.26
C PRO A 455 -12.36 -16.89 4.01
N LEU A 456 -12.47 -18.22 3.94
CA LEU A 456 -12.23 -19.07 2.79
C LEU A 456 -13.54 -19.78 2.43
N GLU A 457 -13.97 -19.69 1.18
CA GLU A 457 -15.26 -20.18 0.73
C GLU A 457 -15.08 -21.18 -0.42
N ILE A 458 -15.80 -22.29 -0.37
CA ILE A 458 -15.84 -23.26 -1.47
C ILE A 458 -17.27 -23.32 -1.98
N SER A 459 -17.49 -22.87 -3.20
CA SER A 459 -18.79 -22.95 -3.87
C SER A 459 -18.88 -24.25 -4.68
N ILE A 460 -20.01 -24.93 -4.58
CA ILE A 460 -20.27 -26.23 -5.22
C ILE A 460 -21.59 -26.12 -5.98
N ASP A 461 -21.54 -26.24 -7.32
CA ASP A 461 -22.70 -26.40 -8.17
C ASP A 461 -22.87 -27.87 -8.58
N THR A 462 -24.01 -28.46 -8.22
CA THR A 462 -24.36 -29.85 -8.55
C THR A 462 -24.92 -30.01 -9.96
N ARG A 463 -25.08 -28.92 -10.72
CA ARG A 463 -25.71 -28.82 -12.06
C ARG A 463 -27.13 -29.39 -12.15
N LYS A 464 -27.74 -29.74 -11.01
CA LYS A 464 -29.06 -30.36 -10.92
C LYS A 464 -29.87 -29.68 -9.84
N LYS A 465 -31.10 -29.31 -10.16
CA LYS A 465 -32.05 -28.73 -9.20
C LYS A 465 -32.27 -29.67 -8.03
N ARG A 466 -32.24 -29.16 -6.80
CA ARG A 466 -32.30 -29.95 -5.55
C ARG A 466 -31.20 -31.01 -5.43
N GLY A 467 -30.08 -30.85 -6.15
CA GLY A 467 -28.95 -31.76 -6.08
C GLY A 467 -28.27 -31.74 -4.70
N VAL A 468 -28.22 -30.60 -4.03
CA VAL A 468 -27.52 -30.42 -2.74
C VAL A 468 -28.03 -31.37 -1.66
N ILE A 469 -29.35 -31.61 -1.60
CA ILE A 469 -29.99 -32.43 -0.56
C ILE A 469 -29.95 -33.94 -0.84
N ARG A 470 -29.30 -34.39 -1.94
CA ARG A 470 -29.15 -35.82 -2.23
C ARG A 470 -28.11 -36.44 -1.28
N ALA A 471 -28.35 -37.67 -0.81
CA ALA A 471 -27.46 -38.34 0.15
C ALA A 471 -26.02 -38.44 -0.35
N ASP A 472 -25.84 -38.86 -1.61
CA ASP A 472 -24.50 -38.99 -2.21
C ASP A 472 -23.75 -37.65 -2.24
N ASN A 473 -24.46 -36.54 -2.46
CA ASN A 473 -23.86 -35.21 -2.48
C ASN A 473 -23.55 -34.71 -1.07
N LEU A 474 -24.45 -34.92 -0.10
CA LEU A 474 -24.20 -34.60 1.31
C LEU A 474 -23.01 -35.40 1.86
N ALA A 475 -22.89 -36.68 1.51
CA ALA A 475 -21.75 -37.52 1.89
C ALA A 475 -20.43 -37.04 1.24
N ARG A 476 -20.47 -36.60 -0.02
CA ARG A 476 -19.30 -35.97 -0.68
C ARG A 476 -18.90 -34.66 -0.01
N ILE A 477 -19.87 -33.82 0.34
CA ILE A 477 -19.62 -32.55 1.07
C ILE A 477 -19.02 -32.84 2.45
N ASP A 478 -19.56 -33.81 3.19
CA ASP A 478 -19.03 -34.19 4.50
C ASP A 478 -17.60 -34.76 4.39
N LYS A 479 -17.33 -35.60 3.38
CA LYS A 479 -15.98 -36.06 3.08
C LYS A 479 -15.02 -34.89 2.79
N LEU A 480 -15.47 -33.88 2.05
CA LEU A 480 -14.67 -32.68 1.81
C LEU A 480 -14.45 -31.88 3.11
N GLN A 481 -15.43 -31.78 4.01
CA GLN A 481 -15.23 -31.15 5.32
C GLN A 481 -14.20 -31.90 6.17
N GLN A 482 -14.20 -33.23 6.15
CA GLN A 482 -13.19 -34.04 6.83
C GLN A 482 -11.79 -33.77 6.25
N VAL A 483 -11.67 -33.71 4.93
CA VAL A 483 -10.43 -33.34 4.24
C VAL A 483 -9.94 -31.94 4.64
N LEU A 484 -10.84 -30.97 4.73
CA LEU A 484 -10.51 -29.60 5.15
C LEU A 484 -10.06 -29.55 6.62
N ALA A 485 -10.63 -30.37 7.49
CA ALA A 485 -10.26 -30.45 8.90
C ALA A 485 -8.87 -31.09 9.15
N GLU A 486 -8.25 -31.69 8.14
CA GLU A 486 -6.86 -32.18 8.23
C GLU A 486 -5.83 -31.05 8.17
N TYR A 487 -6.22 -29.85 7.70
CA TYR A 487 -5.33 -28.70 7.60
C TYR A 487 -5.37 -27.89 8.90
N PRO A 488 -4.25 -27.77 9.65
CA PRO A 488 -4.24 -27.06 10.93
C PRO A 488 -4.53 -25.57 10.81
N GLU A 489 -4.28 -24.97 9.64
CA GLU A 489 -4.51 -23.55 9.34
C GLU A 489 -5.99 -23.22 9.08
N LEU A 490 -6.86 -24.24 9.03
CA LEU A 490 -8.28 -24.10 8.73
C LEU A 490 -9.14 -24.40 9.96
N SER A 491 -10.13 -23.54 10.19
CA SER A 491 -11.15 -23.73 11.22
C SER A 491 -12.11 -24.85 10.83
N LYS A 492 -12.98 -25.23 11.78
CA LYS A 492 -14.08 -26.16 11.52
C LYS A 492 -14.92 -25.68 10.32
N PRO A 493 -15.06 -26.50 9.25
CA PRO A 493 -15.86 -26.14 8.09
C PRO A 493 -17.36 -26.13 8.37
N LEU A 494 -18.08 -25.21 7.74
CA LEU A 494 -19.52 -25.02 7.88
C LEU A 494 -20.24 -25.19 6.56
N SER A 495 -21.25 -26.04 6.53
CA SER A 495 -22.04 -26.27 5.33
C SER A 495 -23.45 -26.74 5.68
N VAL A 496 -24.25 -27.00 4.63
CA VAL A 496 -25.56 -27.67 4.74
C VAL A 496 -25.50 -29.02 5.48
N VAL A 497 -24.36 -29.69 5.51
CA VAL A 497 -24.16 -30.95 6.23
C VAL A 497 -24.34 -30.78 7.74
N GLU A 498 -23.83 -29.68 8.32
CA GLU A 498 -23.96 -29.44 9.77
C GLU A 498 -25.44 -29.24 10.15
N VAL A 499 -26.24 -28.66 9.25
CA VAL A 499 -27.70 -28.56 9.39
C VAL A 499 -28.37 -29.94 9.30
N ALA A 500 -27.89 -30.81 8.41
CA ALA A 500 -28.40 -32.18 8.29
C ALA A 500 -28.08 -33.03 9.53
N LYS A 501 -26.86 -32.91 10.07
CA LYS A 501 -26.44 -33.55 11.34
C LYS A 501 -27.25 -33.05 12.52
N LEU A 502 -27.45 -31.73 12.63
CA LEU A 502 -28.30 -31.13 13.65
C LEU A 502 -29.76 -31.60 13.54
N SER A 503 -30.27 -31.77 12.32
CA SER A 503 -31.61 -32.30 12.07
C SER A 503 -31.74 -33.77 12.51
N ARG A 504 -30.69 -34.58 12.35
CA ARG A 504 -30.63 -35.97 12.85
C ARG A 504 -30.63 -36.01 14.37
N GLN A 505 -29.76 -35.23 15.02
CA GLN A 505 -29.72 -35.09 16.47
C GLN A 505 -31.09 -34.71 17.04
N ALA A 506 -31.72 -33.68 16.46
CA ALA A 506 -33.06 -33.25 16.82
C ALA A 506 -34.12 -34.34 16.63
N PHE A 507 -33.99 -35.15 15.58
CA PHE A 507 -34.94 -36.23 15.28
C PHE A 507 -34.94 -37.34 16.33
N PHE A 508 -33.77 -37.62 16.91
CA PHE A 508 -33.54 -38.63 17.95
C PHE A 508 -33.51 -38.02 19.37
N GLY A 509 -34.29 -36.96 19.61
CA GLY A 509 -34.48 -36.42 20.96
C GLY A 509 -33.34 -35.57 21.50
N GLY A 510 -32.40 -35.14 20.66
CA GLY A 510 -31.32 -34.23 21.04
C GLY A 510 -30.02 -34.91 21.49
N ASP A 511 -29.92 -36.23 21.40
CA ASP A 511 -28.73 -37.00 21.79
C ASP A 511 -27.47 -36.57 20.99
N PRO A 512 -26.42 -36.05 21.65
CA PRO A 512 -25.18 -35.65 20.98
C PRO A 512 -24.51 -36.77 20.17
N LEU A 513 -24.67 -38.03 20.58
CA LEU A 513 -24.14 -39.20 19.85
C LEU A 513 -24.81 -39.40 18.49
N GLN A 514 -25.98 -38.81 18.27
CA GLN A 514 -26.71 -38.86 17.00
C GLN A 514 -26.34 -37.72 16.04
N TYR A 515 -25.35 -36.89 16.38
CA TYR A 515 -24.82 -35.83 15.51
C TYR A 515 -23.97 -36.40 14.36
N SER A 516 -24.64 -36.99 13.38
CA SER A 516 -24.01 -37.56 12.18
C SER A 516 -24.95 -37.43 10.99
N LEU A 517 -24.45 -37.75 9.79
CA LEU A 517 -25.27 -37.67 8.59
C LEU A 517 -26.44 -38.67 8.66
N PRO A 518 -27.67 -38.25 8.31
CA PRO A 518 -28.81 -39.15 8.17
C PRO A 518 -28.52 -40.29 7.19
N THR A 519 -28.89 -41.52 7.56
CA THR A 519 -28.86 -42.64 6.61
C THR A 519 -29.90 -42.43 5.50
N SER A 520 -29.75 -43.15 4.38
CA SER A 520 -30.70 -43.08 3.25
C SER A 520 -32.15 -43.37 3.66
N HIS A 521 -32.35 -44.26 4.65
CA HIS A 521 -33.66 -44.58 5.21
C HIS A 521 -34.20 -43.47 6.12
N GLU A 522 -33.38 -42.98 7.06
CA GLU A 522 -33.76 -41.90 8.00
C GLU A 522 -34.09 -40.58 7.28
N ARG A 523 -33.35 -40.28 6.20
CA ARG A 523 -33.44 -39.01 5.48
C ARG A 523 -34.87 -38.67 5.05
N ASN A 524 -35.61 -39.61 4.47
CA ASN A 524 -36.96 -39.33 3.99
C ASN A 524 -37.90 -38.96 5.14
N PHE A 525 -37.72 -39.58 6.31
CA PHE A 525 -38.47 -39.21 7.51
C PHE A 525 -38.05 -37.85 8.04
N ILE A 526 -36.75 -37.58 8.15
CA ILE A 526 -36.21 -36.29 8.63
C ILE A 526 -36.63 -35.14 7.70
N LEU A 527 -36.55 -35.31 6.38
CA LEU A 527 -37.03 -34.34 5.39
C LEU A 527 -38.54 -34.08 5.52
N GLY A 528 -39.31 -35.08 5.97
CA GLY A 528 -40.74 -34.94 6.25
C GLY A 528 -41.05 -33.91 7.35
N TYR A 529 -40.10 -33.68 8.26
CA TYR A 529 -40.20 -32.69 9.35
C TYR A 529 -39.63 -31.31 8.96
N MET A 530 -39.00 -31.16 7.78
CA MET A 530 -38.56 -29.84 7.33
C MET A 530 -39.76 -28.95 6.96
N PRO A 531 -39.72 -27.64 7.24
CA PRO A 531 -40.82 -26.73 6.93
C PRO A 531 -41.15 -26.73 5.43
N LYS A 532 -42.36 -27.15 5.04
CA LYS A 532 -42.78 -27.25 3.63
C LYS A 532 -43.10 -25.89 2.97
N ASN A 533 -43.29 -24.84 3.76
CA ASN A 533 -43.72 -23.50 3.30
C ASN A 533 -42.84 -22.39 3.92
N THR A 534 -41.67 -22.14 3.35
CA THR A 534 -40.74 -21.10 3.81
C THR A 534 -41.05 -19.71 3.24
N LYS A 535 -41.81 -19.62 2.14
CA LYS A 535 -42.03 -18.35 1.42
C LYS A 535 -43.12 -17.43 1.98
N LYS A 536 -44.04 -17.90 2.84
CA LYS A 536 -45.26 -17.13 3.20
C LYS A 536 -45.11 -16.14 4.38
N LYS A 537 -43.96 -16.10 5.09
CA LYS A 537 -43.76 -15.20 6.24
C LYS A 537 -42.35 -14.62 6.38
N GLY A 538 -41.60 -14.47 5.27
CA GLY A 538 -40.28 -13.81 5.31
C GLY A 538 -39.22 -14.46 6.24
N GLY A 539 -39.49 -15.65 6.78
CA GLY A 539 -38.56 -16.37 7.65
C GLY A 539 -37.51 -17.08 6.81
N ARG A 540 -36.29 -16.56 6.81
CA ARG A 540 -35.11 -17.30 6.30
C ARG A 540 -34.95 -18.58 7.14
N THR A 541 -34.81 -19.72 6.47
CA THR A 541 -34.40 -20.96 7.11
C THR A 541 -32.88 -21.00 7.27
N ILE A 542 -32.38 -21.77 8.25
CA ILE A 542 -30.93 -22.00 8.41
C ILE A 542 -30.30 -22.54 7.11
N MET A 543 -31.08 -23.24 6.29
CA MET A 543 -30.65 -23.79 5.00
C MET A 543 -30.39 -22.72 3.93
N ASP A 544 -31.10 -21.59 3.98
CA ASP A 544 -30.92 -20.46 3.04
C ASP A 544 -29.57 -19.78 3.21
N ALA A 545 -28.88 -19.98 4.36
CA ALA A 545 -27.54 -19.48 4.59
C ALA A 545 -26.45 -20.29 3.86
N PHE A 546 -26.74 -21.52 3.43
CA PHE A 546 -25.74 -22.44 2.87
C PHE A 546 -26.08 -22.97 1.47
N ALA A 547 -27.31 -22.77 1.00
CA ALA A 547 -27.77 -23.24 -0.30
C ALA A 547 -28.56 -22.15 -1.03
N ASP A 548 -28.50 -22.18 -2.35
CA ASP A 548 -29.28 -21.26 -3.18
C ASP A 548 -30.77 -21.62 -3.17
N SER A 549 -31.61 -20.71 -3.66
CA SER A 549 -33.07 -20.89 -3.69
C SER A 549 -33.55 -22.15 -4.45
N THR A 550 -32.73 -22.70 -5.36
CA THR A 550 -33.05 -23.92 -6.11
C THR A 550 -32.47 -25.20 -5.51
N LEU A 551 -31.68 -25.08 -4.43
CA LEU A 551 -30.92 -26.17 -3.80
C LEU A 551 -30.02 -26.92 -4.81
N GLN A 552 -29.52 -26.20 -5.82
CA GLN A 552 -28.58 -26.69 -6.82
C GLN A 552 -27.14 -26.36 -6.43
N LYS A 553 -26.93 -25.16 -5.88
CA LYS A 553 -25.63 -24.63 -5.44
C LYS A 553 -25.57 -24.60 -3.92
N THR A 554 -24.41 -24.92 -3.37
CA THR A 554 -24.14 -24.81 -1.94
C THR A 554 -22.75 -24.23 -1.71
N ARG A 555 -22.49 -23.82 -0.48
CA ARG A 555 -21.18 -23.34 -0.04
C ARG A 555 -20.68 -24.11 1.18
N ILE A 556 -19.36 -24.24 1.27
CA ILE A 556 -18.63 -24.60 2.49
C ILE A 556 -17.85 -23.36 2.90
N SER A 557 -18.13 -22.85 4.09
CA SER A 557 -17.45 -21.70 4.66
C SER A 557 -16.45 -22.18 5.71
N VAL A 558 -15.21 -21.72 5.61
CA VAL A 558 -14.10 -22.07 6.50
C VAL A 558 -13.42 -20.75 6.89
N GLN A 559 -12.98 -20.61 8.13
CA GLN A 559 -12.05 -19.55 8.49
C GLN A 559 -10.63 -20.09 8.38
N MET A 560 -9.70 -19.24 7.96
CA MET A 560 -8.30 -19.57 7.87
C MET A 560 -7.48 -18.59 8.70
N GLU A 561 -6.35 -19.06 9.19
CA GLU A 561 -5.34 -18.22 9.83
C GLU A 561 -4.80 -17.17 8.86
N ASN A 562 -4.32 -16.04 9.38
CA ASN A 562 -3.64 -15.03 8.59
C ASN A 562 -2.21 -15.49 8.19
N VAL A 563 -2.16 -16.44 7.26
CA VAL A 563 -0.95 -17.05 6.71
C VAL A 563 -0.42 -16.30 5.47
N GLY A 564 0.82 -16.61 5.08
CA GLY A 564 1.48 -15.98 3.93
C GLY A 564 0.98 -16.50 2.58
N THR A 565 1.50 -15.93 1.48
CA THR A 565 1.15 -16.36 0.12
C THR A 565 1.50 -17.83 -0.11
N ASP A 566 2.72 -18.24 0.25
CA ASP A 566 3.23 -19.59 0.02
C ASP A 566 2.37 -20.66 0.71
N ASP A 567 1.87 -20.38 1.92
CA ASP A 567 1.03 -21.31 2.67
C ASP A 567 -0.33 -21.52 2.02
N ILE A 568 -0.96 -20.44 1.55
CA ILE A 568 -2.27 -20.51 0.90
C ILE A 568 -2.14 -21.16 -0.47
N ASP A 569 -1.09 -20.87 -1.24
CA ASP A 569 -0.84 -21.57 -2.51
C ASP A 569 -0.61 -23.05 -2.26
N ARG A 570 0.21 -23.42 -1.27
CA ARG A 570 0.37 -24.83 -0.85
C ARG A 570 -0.97 -25.48 -0.51
N ILE A 571 -1.81 -24.83 0.30
CA ILE A 571 -3.13 -25.35 0.68
C ILE A 571 -4.03 -25.47 -0.54
N THR A 572 -4.07 -24.47 -1.42
CA THR A 572 -4.98 -24.43 -2.57
C THR A 572 -4.58 -25.46 -3.63
N GLU A 573 -3.27 -25.58 -3.91
CA GLU A 573 -2.71 -26.55 -4.84
C GLU A 573 -2.83 -27.99 -4.32
N SER A 574 -2.66 -28.23 -3.02
CA SER A 574 -2.87 -29.56 -2.43
C SER A 574 -4.35 -29.94 -2.32
N LEU A 575 -5.22 -28.96 -2.11
CA LEU A 575 -6.66 -29.17 -1.95
C LEU A 575 -7.36 -29.43 -3.29
N ARG A 576 -6.91 -28.82 -4.39
CA ARG A 576 -7.56 -28.94 -5.71
C ARG A 576 -7.67 -30.39 -6.21
N PRO A 577 -6.60 -31.22 -6.24
CA PRO A 577 -6.70 -32.63 -6.62
C PRO A 577 -7.62 -33.45 -5.71
N ARG A 578 -7.64 -33.14 -4.40
CA ARG A 578 -8.51 -33.81 -3.44
C ARG A 578 -9.97 -33.46 -3.69
N ILE A 579 -10.28 -32.19 -3.98
CA ILE A 579 -11.61 -31.75 -4.42
C ILE A 579 -12.03 -32.49 -5.68
N ASP A 580 -11.19 -32.51 -6.71
CA ASP A 580 -11.53 -33.13 -8.00
C ASP A 580 -11.74 -34.66 -7.87
N SER A 581 -11.07 -35.31 -6.90
CA SER A 581 -11.30 -36.72 -6.56
C SER A 581 -12.66 -36.98 -5.90
N ILE A 582 -13.17 -36.01 -5.13
CA ILE A 582 -14.47 -36.09 -4.45
C ILE A 582 -15.60 -35.62 -5.38
N PHE A 583 -15.33 -34.63 -6.22
CA PHE A 583 -16.26 -33.99 -7.13
C PHE A 583 -15.67 -33.97 -8.54
N SER A 584 -16.08 -34.95 -9.36
CA SER A 584 -15.59 -35.04 -10.74
C SER A 584 -15.95 -33.76 -11.54
N PRO A 585 -14.97 -33.09 -12.18
CA PRO A 585 -15.19 -31.82 -12.91
C PRO A 585 -16.24 -31.88 -14.02
N ASP A 586 -16.49 -33.08 -14.58
CA ASP A 586 -17.51 -33.30 -15.61
C ASP A 586 -18.95 -33.15 -15.09
N LYS A 587 -19.15 -33.42 -13.79
CA LYS A 587 -20.49 -33.49 -13.17
C LYS A 587 -20.77 -32.32 -12.24
N TYR A 588 -19.74 -31.74 -11.65
CA TYR A 588 -19.83 -30.68 -10.66
C TYR A 588 -18.97 -29.50 -11.08
N ASP A 589 -19.38 -28.29 -10.71
CA ASP A 589 -18.50 -27.12 -10.78
C ASP A 589 -18.15 -26.69 -9.36
N VAL A 590 -16.87 -26.81 -9.00
CA VAL A 590 -16.37 -26.52 -7.66
C VAL A 590 -15.29 -25.45 -7.74
N LYS A 591 -15.51 -24.34 -7.05
CA LYS A 591 -14.64 -23.15 -7.06
C LYS A 591 -14.25 -22.76 -5.65
N ILE A 592 -12.96 -22.54 -5.45
CA ILE A 592 -12.39 -22.02 -4.20
C ILE A 592 -12.33 -20.50 -4.36
N THR A 593 -12.93 -19.77 -3.43
CA THR A 593 -13.08 -18.32 -3.45
C THR A 593 -13.07 -17.77 -2.03
N GLY A 594 -13.45 -16.51 -1.86
CA GLY A 594 -13.45 -15.81 -0.57
C GLY A 594 -12.39 -14.71 -0.53
N THR A 595 -12.53 -13.85 0.47
CA THR A 595 -11.69 -12.67 0.62
C THR A 595 -10.19 -13.01 0.68
N SER A 596 -9.83 -14.10 1.35
CA SER A 596 -8.42 -14.52 1.48
C SER A 596 -7.80 -14.92 0.13
N VAL A 597 -8.54 -15.66 -0.71
CA VAL A 597 -8.06 -16.10 -2.03
C VAL A 597 -7.89 -14.93 -2.98
N VAL A 598 -8.85 -13.99 -2.98
CA VAL A 598 -8.79 -12.76 -3.79
C VAL A 598 -7.60 -11.90 -3.37
N PHE A 599 -7.34 -11.78 -2.07
CA PHE A 599 -6.20 -11.03 -1.55
C PHE A 599 -4.86 -11.65 -1.93
N LEU A 600 -4.74 -12.98 -1.85
CA LEU A 600 -3.55 -13.69 -2.28
C LEU A 600 -3.26 -13.48 -3.76
N LYS A 601 -4.21 -13.85 -4.63
CA LYS A 601 -3.98 -13.77 -6.08
C LYS A 601 -3.78 -12.32 -6.51
N GLY A 602 -4.41 -11.39 -5.79
CA GLY A 602 -4.15 -9.97 -5.89
C GLY A 602 -2.71 -9.58 -5.57
N THR A 603 -2.13 -10.12 -4.50
CA THR A 603 -0.74 -9.86 -4.10
C THR A 603 0.23 -10.36 -5.18
N ASP A 604 0.06 -11.60 -5.67
CA ASP A 604 0.91 -12.14 -6.74
C ASP A 604 0.81 -11.32 -8.03
N TYR A 605 -0.41 -10.97 -8.41
CA TYR A 605 -0.68 -10.11 -9.55
C TYR A 605 0.02 -8.75 -9.42
N MET A 606 -0.02 -8.15 -8.22
CA MET A 606 0.70 -6.90 -7.95
C MET A 606 2.22 -7.09 -8.06
N VAL A 607 2.79 -8.16 -7.51
CA VAL A 607 4.25 -8.43 -7.57
C VAL A 607 4.72 -8.60 -9.01
N ASN A 608 3.99 -9.36 -9.84
CA ASN A 608 4.32 -9.49 -11.25
C ASN A 608 4.26 -8.14 -11.99
N ASN A 609 3.24 -7.34 -11.68
CA ASN A 609 3.08 -5.98 -12.22
C ASN A 609 4.17 -5.02 -11.75
N LEU A 610 4.73 -5.21 -10.56
CA LEU A 610 5.90 -4.46 -10.12
C LEU A 610 7.07 -4.70 -11.06
N PHE A 611 7.40 -5.96 -11.33
CA PHE A 611 8.52 -6.28 -12.22
C PHE A 611 8.31 -5.68 -13.61
N GLN A 612 7.09 -5.79 -14.15
CA GLN A 612 6.73 -5.16 -15.42
C GLN A 612 6.85 -3.63 -15.37
N SER A 613 6.38 -2.99 -14.30
CA SER A 613 6.48 -1.53 -14.14
C SER A 613 7.91 -1.06 -13.98
N LEU A 614 8.76 -1.81 -13.28
CA LEU A 614 10.19 -1.49 -13.13
C LEU A 614 10.90 -1.58 -14.48
N VAL A 615 10.67 -2.65 -15.25
CA VAL A 615 11.21 -2.79 -16.60
C VAL A 615 10.72 -1.65 -17.51
N LEU A 616 9.44 -1.33 -17.45
CA LEU A 616 8.87 -0.22 -18.20
C LEU A 616 9.47 1.14 -17.78
N ALA A 617 9.65 1.38 -16.48
CA ALA A 617 10.29 2.60 -15.98
C ALA A 617 11.72 2.72 -16.51
N VAL A 618 12.49 1.62 -16.49
CA VAL A 618 13.82 1.57 -17.09
C VAL A 618 13.77 1.91 -18.58
N ILE A 619 12.82 1.35 -19.34
CA ILE A 619 12.66 1.65 -20.78
C ILE A 619 12.32 3.13 -21.01
N LEU A 620 11.35 3.69 -20.26
CA LEU A 620 10.94 5.08 -20.38
C LEU A 620 12.09 6.04 -20.04
N ILE A 621 12.80 5.77 -18.94
CA ILE A 621 13.97 6.55 -18.53
C ILE A 621 15.10 6.41 -19.57
N SER A 622 15.32 5.21 -20.10
CA SER A 622 16.29 4.98 -21.19
C SER A 622 15.94 5.81 -22.42
N GLY A 623 14.66 5.88 -22.78
CA GLY A 623 14.17 6.71 -23.88
C GLY A 623 14.43 8.20 -23.64
N LEU A 624 14.13 8.70 -22.45
CA LEU A 624 14.43 10.09 -22.06
C LEU A 624 15.93 10.37 -22.04
N MET A 625 16.75 9.41 -21.60
CA MET A 625 18.21 9.49 -21.65
C MET A 625 18.75 9.44 -23.08
N ALA A 626 18.11 8.69 -23.98
CA ALA A 626 18.47 8.65 -25.39
C ALA A 626 18.22 10.00 -26.09
N LEU A 627 17.14 10.71 -25.69
CA LEU A 627 16.89 12.07 -26.15
C LEU A 627 18.00 13.03 -25.71
N LEU A 628 18.52 12.86 -24.50
CA LEU A 628 19.60 13.68 -23.95
C LEU A 628 20.98 13.31 -24.53
N PHE A 629 21.21 12.02 -24.76
CA PHE A 629 22.48 11.45 -25.19
C PHE A 629 22.27 10.50 -26.39
N SER A 630 22.77 10.91 -27.56
CA SER A 630 22.69 10.15 -28.83
C SER A 630 23.54 8.85 -28.87
N SER A 631 23.98 8.33 -27.71
CA SER A 631 24.92 7.21 -27.61
C SER A 631 24.45 6.16 -26.61
N TRP A 632 24.27 4.92 -27.09
CA TRP A 632 23.87 3.78 -26.26
C TRP A 632 24.83 3.53 -25.08
N ARG A 633 26.12 3.85 -25.25
CA ARG A 633 27.13 3.72 -24.20
C ARG A 633 26.87 4.70 -23.05
N MET A 634 26.44 5.92 -23.38
CA MET A 634 26.09 6.94 -22.39
C MET A 634 24.82 6.56 -21.65
N ILE A 635 23.84 5.98 -22.36
CA ILE A 635 22.62 5.43 -21.75
C ILE A 635 22.97 4.29 -20.78
N ALA A 636 23.90 3.40 -21.12
CA ALA A 636 24.35 2.34 -20.22
C ALA A 636 25.09 2.92 -18.98
N ILE A 637 25.97 3.91 -19.19
CA ILE A 637 26.70 4.60 -18.11
C ILE A 637 25.73 5.36 -17.18
N SER A 638 24.59 5.84 -17.70
CA SER A 638 23.56 6.47 -16.87
C SER A 638 22.67 5.45 -16.15
N LEU A 639 22.33 4.31 -16.75
CA LEU A 639 21.43 3.33 -16.15
C LEU A 639 22.08 2.45 -15.08
N ILE A 640 23.27 1.89 -15.36
CA ILE A 640 23.91 0.89 -14.47
C ILE A 640 24.06 1.44 -13.04
N PRO A 641 24.58 2.67 -12.82
CA PRO A 641 24.72 3.24 -11.48
C PRO A 641 23.40 3.47 -10.76
N ASN A 642 22.28 3.61 -11.48
CA ASN A 642 20.94 3.78 -10.89
C ASN A 642 20.25 2.45 -10.59
N LEU A 643 20.63 1.35 -11.26
CA LEU A 643 20.10 0.01 -10.98
C LEU A 643 20.76 -0.65 -9.77
N ILE A 644 22.04 -0.36 -9.49
CA ILE A 644 22.77 -0.92 -8.34
C ILE A 644 22.08 -0.59 -7.00
N PRO A 645 21.67 0.67 -6.72
CA PRO A 645 20.88 1.01 -5.54
C PRO A 645 19.62 0.15 -5.39
N GLN A 646 18.87 -0.08 -6.48
CA GLN A 646 17.66 -0.89 -6.46
C GLN A 646 17.98 -2.34 -6.08
N LEU A 647 19.05 -2.90 -6.65
CA LEU A 647 19.54 -4.24 -6.32
C LEU A 647 19.92 -4.35 -4.84
N LEU A 648 20.64 -3.35 -4.32
CA LEU A 648 21.05 -3.32 -2.91
C LEU A 648 19.86 -3.19 -1.97
N THR A 649 18.83 -2.45 -2.35
CA THR A 649 17.59 -2.33 -1.57
C THR A 649 16.82 -3.65 -1.54
N ALA A 650 16.69 -4.33 -2.68
CA ALA A 650 16.10 -5.67 -2.73
C ALA A 650 16.92 -6.67 -1.89
N ALA A 651 18.24 -6.56 -1.88
CA ALA A 651 19.11 -7.37 -1.05
C ALA A 651 18.94 -7.09 0.44
N LEU A 652 18.84 -5.82 0.83
CA LEU A 652 18.54 -5.41 2.20
C LEU A 652 17.21 -5.99 2.66
N MET A 653 16.18 -5.96 1.81
CA MET A 653 14.90 -6.60 2.07
C MET A 653 15.06 -8.11 2.30
N GLY A 654 15.80 -8.81 1.44
CA GLY A 654 16.06 -10.24 1.59
C GLY A 654 16.86 -10.61 2.84
N TYR A 655 17.87 -9.83 3.23
CA TYR A 655 18.65 -10.09 4.45
C TYR A 655 17.90 -9.73 5.74
N ALA A 656 17.10 -8.67 5.72
CA ALA A 656 16.29 -8.24 6.85
C ALA A 656 14.97 -9.01 6.98
N GLY A 657 14.64 -9.87 6.01
CA GLY A 657 13.38 -10.62 5.99
C GLY A 657 12.15 -9.73 5.76
N ILE A 658 12.31 -8.60 5.08
CA ILE A 658 11.22 -7.68 4.75
C ILE A 658 10.57 -8.17 3.45
N PRO A 659 9.32 -8.65 3.49
CA PRO A 659 8.69 -9.20 2.29
C PRO A 659 8.26 -8.10 1.31
N ILE A 660 8.16 -8.48 0.03
CA ILE A 660 7.43 -7.68 -0.94
C ILE A 660 5.93 -7.85 -0.68
N LYS A 661 5.26 -6.72 -0.49
CA LYS A 661 3.82 -6.62 -0.23
C LYS A 661 3.30 -5.32 -0.87
N PRO A 662 1.97 -5.13 -0.97
CA PRO A 662 1.39 -3.96 -1.63
C PRO A 662 1.95 -2.62 -1.13
N SER A 663 2.25 -2.50 0.16
CA SER A 663 2.83 -1.28 0.76
C SER A 663 4.33 -1.11 0.48
N THR A 664 5.12 -2.15 0.24
CA THR A 664 6.56 -2.03 -0.07
C THR A 664 6.85 -1.99 -1.57
N ILE A 665 5.85 -2.32 -2.40
CA ILE A 665 6.00 -2.45 -3.85
C ILE A 665 6.43 -1.15 -4.55
N LEU A 666 6.03 0.00 -4.01
CA LEU A 666 6.27 1.30 -4.63
C LEU A 666 7.73 1.76 -4.51
N ILE A 667 8.49 1.17 -3.58
CA ILE A 667 9.85 1.61 -3.23
C ILE A 667 10.76 1.64 -4.45
N PHE A 668 10.74 0.58 -5.26
CA PHE A 668 11.65 0.45 -6.41
C PHE A 668 11.39 1.51 -7.48
N SER A 669 10.13 1.70 -7.90
CA SER A 669 9.81 2.67 -8.94
C SER A 669 9.92 4.11 -8.45
N VAL A 670 9.53 4.39 -7.19
CA VAL A 670 9.71 5.70 -6.55
C VAL A 670 11.19 6.05 -6.47
N ALA A 671 12.00 5.16 -5.89
CA ALA A 671 13.42 5.42 -5.72
C ALA A 671 14.15 5.49 -7.06
N LEU A 672 13.79 4.66 -8.04
CA LEU A 672 14.38 4.71 -9.38
C LEU A 672 14.08 6.06 -10.05
N GLY A 673 12.81 6.50 -10.04
CA GLY A 673 12.40 7.77 -10.61
C GLY A 673 13.17 8.97 -10.03
N ILE A 674 13.41 8.97 -8.71
CA ILE A 674 14.14 10.06 -8.02
C ILE A 674 15.66 9.94 -8.23
N SER A 675 16.23 8.73 -8.20
CA SER A 675 17.69 8.50 -8.23
C SER A 675 18.38 9.01 -9.51
N VAL A 676 17.64 9.04 -10.62
CA VAL A 676 18.15 9.37 -11.95
C VAL A 676 18.43 10.87 -12.11
N ASP A 677 17.80 11.74 -11.30
CA ASP A 677 17.97 13.20 -11.39
C ASP A 677 19.45 13.60 -11.29
N ASN A 678 20.13 13.17 -10.22
CA ASN A 678 21.56 13.41 -10.02
C ASN A 678 22.41 12.94 -11.22
N THR A 679 22.04 11.83 -11.86
CA THR A 679 22.77 11.35 -13.05
C THR A 679 22.62 12.32 -14.23
N ILE A 680 21.41 12.84 -14.46
CA ILE A 680 21.15 13.82 -15.53
C ILE A 680 21.93 15.11 -15.26
N GLN A 681 21.90 15.60 -14.03
CA GLN A 681 22.63 16.81 -13.64
C GLN A 681 24.14 16.65 -13.84
N PHE A 682 24.70 15.51 -13.41
CA PHE A 682 26.12 15.20 -13.61
C PHE A 682 26.48 15.20 -15.10
N LEU A 683 25.75 14.41 -15.89
CA LEU A 683 26.07 14.18 -17.29
C LEU A 683 25.83 15.41 -18.16
N SER A 684 24.83 16.25 -17.83
CA SER A 684 24.60 17.53 -18.46
C SER A 684 25.79 18.48 -18.25
N ARG A 685 26.29 18.59 -17.02
CA ARG A 685 27.47 19.43 -16.71
C ARG A 685 28.76 18.86 -17.28
N TYR A 686 28.93 17.54 -17.27
CA TYR A 686 30.02 16.87 -17.96
C TYR A 686 30.05 17.23 -19.45
N ARG A 687 28.89 17.26 -20.11
CA ARG A 687 28.78 17.61 -21.52
C ARG A 687 29.17 19.06 -21.80
N LEU A 688 28.72 20.01 -20.97
CA LEU A 688 29.17 21.40 -21.07
C LEU A 688 30.69 21.50 -20.90
N GLN A 689 31.25 20.84 -19.89
CA GLN A 689 32.69 20.82 -19.63
C GLN A 689 33.48 20.12 -20.74
N LEU A 690 32.89 19.18 -21.49
CA LEU A 690 33.56 18.61 -22.68
C LEU A 690 33.76 19.66 -23.76
N ARG A 691 32.76 20.50 -24.03
CA ARG A 691 32.90 21.59 -25.01
C ARG A 691 33.95 22.61 -24.57
N LEU A 692 33.92 23.02 -23.29
CA LEU A 692 34.84 24.01 -22.73
C LEU A 692 36.30 23.56 -22.59
N ASN A 693 36.58 22.25 -22.65
CA ASN A 693 37.94 21.72 -22.48
C ASN A 693 38.39 20.92 -23.72
N ASP A 694 38.03 21.38 -24.92
CA ASP A 694 38.44 20.77 -26.20
C ASP A 694 38.19 19.26 -26.29
N TRP A 695 37.05 18.80 -25.78
CA TRP A 695 36.63 17.39 -25.73
C TRP A 695 37.54 16.48 -24.90
N ASN A 696 38.35 17.03 -24.00
CA ASN A 696 39.21 16.26 -23.11
C ASN A 696 38.42 15.68 -21.94
N ILE A 697 38.18 14.37 -21.95
CA ILE A 697 37.27 13.69 -21.02
C ILE A 697 37.72 13.84 -19.56
N ARG A 698 39.01 13.66 -19.27
CA ARG A 698 39.51 13.67 -17.89
C ARG A 698 39.27 14.99 -17.14
N PRO A 699 39.74 16.17 -17.61
CA PRO A 699 39.48 17.43 -16.92
C PRO A 699 37.99 17.75 -16.89
N SER A 700 37.22 17.39 -17.93
CA SER A 700 35.78 17.62 -17.97
C SER A 700 35.02 16.83 -16.90
N VAL A 701 35.35 15.55 -16.69
CA VAL A 701 34.76 14.73 -15.63
C VAL A 701 35.08 15.30 -14.24
N LEU A 702 36.34 15.67 -13.98
CA LEU A 702 36.76 16.15 -12.66
C LEU A 702 36.20 17.53 -12.32
N LYS A 703 36.12 18.43 -13.31
CA LYS A 703 35.44 19.74 -13.15
C LYS A 703 33.95 19.56 -12.93
N ALA A 704 33.28 18.74 -13.75
CA ALA A 704 31.86 18.46 -13.57
C ALA A 704 31.55 17.86 -12.20
N LEU A 705 32.37 16.93 -11.70
CA LEU A 705 32.24 16.35 -10.36
C LEU A 705 32.43 17.38 -9.25
N SER A 706 33.40 18.28 -9.41
CA SER A 706 33.69 19.32 -8.42
C SER A 706 32.56 20.36 -8.33
N GLU A 707 31.94 20.69 -9.47
CA GLU A 707 30.84 21.65 -9.56
C GLU A 707 29.51 21.03 -9.09
N THR A 708 29.17 19.85 -9.60
CA THR A 708 27.86 19.22 -9.36
C THR A 708 27.77 18.50 -8.02
N GLY A 709 28.90 18.04 -7.47
CA GLY A 709 28.94 17.27 -6.23
C GLY A 709 28.32 18.00 -5.03
N TYR A 710 28.43 19.33 -4.98
CA TYR A 710 27.78 20.13 -3.92
C TYR A 710 26.26 20.02 -4.03
N SER A 711 25.71 20.28 -5.22
CA SER A 711 24.26 20.23 -5.47
C SER A 711 23.70 18.85 -5.16
N MET A 712 24.38 17.78 -5.61
CA MET A 712 23.96 16.39 -5.42
C MET A 712 23.93 15.97 -3.95
N ILE A 713 24.96 16.34 -3.18
CA ILE A 713 25.02 16.01 -1.74
C ILE A 713 23.89 16.74 -1.01
N TYR A 714 23.61 17.99 -1.35
CA TYR A 714 22.53 18.74 -0.72
C TYR A 714 21.14 18.20 -1.03
N SER A 715 20.81 18.01 -2.32
CA SER A 715 19.52 17.46 -2.74
C SER A 715 19.28 16.09 -2.12
N SER A 716 20.27 15.21 -2.22
CA SER A 716 20.17 13.83 -1.71
C SER A 716 20.11 13.78 -0.18
N SER A 717 20.74 14.71 0.53
CA SER A 717 20.61 14.79 1.99
C SER A 717 19.19 15.18 2.40
N VAL A 718 18.58 16.13 1.70
CA VAL A 718 17.19 16.56 1.96
C VAL A 718 16.22 15.43 1.65
N LEU A 719 16.40 14.74 0.52
CA LEU A 719 15.60 13.58 0.19
C LEU A 719 15.79 12.45 1.23
N PHE A 720 17.03 12.14 1.60
CA PHE A 720 17.35 11.11 2.60
C PHE A 720 16.61 11.38 3.91
N PHE A 721 16.78 12.56 4.51
CA PHE A 721 16.12 12.88 5.77
C PHE A 721 14.60 13.07 5.61
N GLY A 722 14.15 13.53 4.44
CA GLY A 722 12.73 13.69 4.12
C GLY A 722 11.98 12.35 4.07
N PHE A 723 12.57 11.32 3.48
CA PHE A 723 11.99 9.96 3.50
C PHE A 723 12.22 9.26 4.85
N LEU A 724 13.32 9.54 5.55
CA LEU A 724 13.60 8.97 6.87
C LEU A 724 12.51 9.31 7.91
N VAL A 725 11.77 10.41 7.72
CA VAL A 725 10.61 10.78 8.56
C VAL A 725 9.57 9.65 8.63
N PHE A 726 9.40 8.88 7.55
CA PHE A 726 8.42 7.80 7.53
C PHE A 726 8.75 6.64 8.47
N VAL A 727 10.01 6.53 8.96
CA VAL A 727 10.38 5.58 10.01
C VAL A 727 9.63 5.85 11.33
N LEU A 728 9.11 7.06 11.52
CA LEU A 728 8.26 7.39 12.69
C LEU A 728 6.83 6.82 12.57
N SER A 729 6.48 6.17 11.46
CA SER A 729 5.17 5.55 11.26
C SER A 729 4.97 4.35 12.17
N THR A 730 3.74 4.20 12.67
CA THR A 730 3.31 2.98 13.34
C THR A 730 2.74 1.96 12.35
N PHE A 731 2.72 2.26 11.06
CA PHE A 731 2.28 1.35 10.02
C PHE A 731 3.51 0.79 9.31
N GLY A 732 3.74 -0.52 9.44
CA GLY A 732 4.98 -1.18 9.04
C GLY A 732 5.34 -0.98 7.57
N GLY A 733 4.35 -0.87 6.69
CA GLY A 733 4.58 -0.58 5.27
C GLY A 733 5.16 0.82 5.01
N THR A 734 4.64 1.84 5.70
CA THR A 734 5.13 3.24 5.57
C THR A 734 6.49 3.38 6.26
N GLU A 735 6.66 2.75 7.42
CA GLU A 735 7.96 2.64 8.10
C GLU A 735 9.02 2.03 7.19
N ALA A 736 8.69 0.91 6.52
CA ALA A 736 9.55 0.25 5.55
C ALA A 736 9.94 1.13 4.37
N MET A 737 8.98 1.85 3.78
CA MET A 737 9.29 2.83 2.74
C MET A 737 10.31 3.86 3.22
N GLY A 738 10.20 4.33 4.46
CA GLY A 738 11.09 5.34 5.01
C GLY A 738 12.55 4.94 4.97
N TYR A 739 12.92 3.83 5.63
CA TYR A 739 14.32 3.42 5.68
C TYR A 739 14.81 2.81 4.35
N LEU A 740 13.96 2.12 3.59
CA LEU A 740 14.36 1.52 2.30
C LEU A 740 14.58 2.57 1.21
N ILE A 741 13.69 3.55 1.06
CA ILE A 741 13.89 4.64 0.10
C ILE A 741 15.11 5.47 0.51
N SER A 742 15.25 5.80 1.79
CA SER A 742 16.43 6.53 2.29
C SER A 742 17.73 5.79 1.99
N PHE A 743 17.78 4.48 2.24
CA PHE A 743 18.93 3.64 1.88
C PHE A 743 19.20 3.64 0.36
N THR A 744 18.15 3.53 -0.45
CA THR A 744 18.26 3.55 -1.92
C THR A 744 18.82 4.88 -2.42
N LEU A 745 18.35 6.00 -1.88
CA LEU A 745 18.82 7.33 -2.28
C LEU A 745 20.24 7.62 -1.81
N LEU A 746 20.63 7.14 -0.62
CA LEU A 746 21.99 7.22 -0.14
C LEU A 746 22.94 6.40 -1.03
N THR A 747 22.58 5.17 -1.34
CA THR A 747 23.38 4.31 -2.23
C THR A 747 23.41 4.87 -3.66
N ALA A 748 22.32 5.49 -4.14
CA ALA A 748 22.29 6.21 -5.41
C ALA A 748 23.22 7.41 -5.44
N LEU A 749 23.25 8.23 -4.38
CA LEU A 749 24.20 9.34 -4.25
C LEU A 749 25.64 8.84 -4.35
N LEU A 750 25.98 7.78 -3.60
CA LEU A 750 27.32 7.20 -3.63
C LEU A 750 27.66 6.64 -5.02
N SER A 751 26.72 5.92 -5.64
CA SER A 751 26.87 5.41 -7.00
C SER A 751 27.12 6.54 -8.00
N ASN A 752 26.38 7.64 -7.91
CA ASN A 752 26.50 8.78 -8.81
C ASN A 752 27.80 9.57 -8.61
N LEU A 753 28.30 9.69 -7.37
CA LEU A 753 29.54 10.40 -7.07
C LEU A 753 30.81 9.58 -7.38
N PHE A 754 30.76 8.26 -7.25
CA PHE A 754 31.93 7.40 -7.45
C PHE A 754 31.92 6.65 -8.78
N LEU A 755 30.80 6.01 -9.14
CA LEU A 755 30.73 5.07 -10.25
C LEU A 755 30.56 5.77 -11.60
N ILE A 756 29.67 6.77 -11.73
CA ILE A 756 29.49 7.50 -12.99
C ILE A 756 30.81 8.13 -13.49
N PRO A 757 31.53 8.93 -12.69
CA PRO A 757 32.77 9.56 -13.13
C PRO A 757 33.82 8.51 -13.51
N SER A 758 33.90 7.42 -12.74
CA SER A 758 34.83 6.33 -13.02
C SER A 758 34.50 5.60 -14.32
N LEU A 759 33.23 5.34 -14.62
CA LEU A 759 32.81 4.71 -15.87
C LEU A 759 33.09 5.61 -17.08
N LEU A 760 32.90 6.93 -16.97
CA LEU A 760 33.25 7.87 -18.03
C LEU A 760 34.76 7.93 -18.30
N LEU A 761 35.57 7.93 -17.23
CA LEU A 761 37.03 7.93 -17.35
C LEU A 761 37.58 6.59 -17.87
N TRP A 762 36.83 5.50 -17.74
CA TRP A 762 37.15 4.23 -18.39
C TRP A 762 36.81 4.26 -19.89
N LEU A 763 35.70 4.91 -20.26
CA LEU A 763 35.28 5.07 -21.66
C LEU A 763 36.30 5.89 -22.49
N ASP A 764 36.96 6.87 -21.88
CA ASP A 764 38.07 7.64 -22.46
C ASP A 764 39.16 6.73 -23.05
N HIS A 765 39.46 5.63 -22.36
CA HIS A 765 40.50 4.68 -22.78
C HIS A 765 40.09 3.81 -23.99
N ILE A 766 38.80 3.79 -24.35
CA ILE A 766 38.21 2.90 -25.36
C ILE A 766 37.74 3.66 -26.62
N VAL A 767 37.53 4.99 -26.54
CA VAL A 767 36.93 5.78 -27.62
C VAL A 767 37.89 6.84 -28.15
N THR A 768 38.44 6.60 -29.34
CA THR A 768 39.09 7.64 -30.17
C THR A 768 38.05 8.65 -30.67
N THR A 769 37.75 9.65 -29.82
CA THR A 769 37.35 11.06 -30.03
C THR A 769 36.42 11.54 -31.19
N ARG A 770 35.94 10.72 -32.14
CA ARG A 770 35.22 11.25 -33.34
C ARG A 770 33.73 10.92 -33.49
N ARG A 771 33.08 10.16 -32.59
CA ARG A 771 31.66 9.78 -32.72
C ARG A 771 30.66 10.57 -31.86
N PHE A 772 31.09 11.63 -31.18
CA PHE A 772 30.22 12.45 -30.33
C PHE A 772 29.49 13.58 -31.09
N ARG A 773 28.79 13.26 -32.20
CA ARG A 773 28.03 14.28 -32.94
C ARG A 773 26.52 14.22 -32.66
N GLU A 774 26.06 15.36 -32.12
CA GLU A 774 24.71 15.95 -32.06
C GLU A 774 23.57 15.15 -31.38
N PRO A 775 22.84 15.77 -30.42
CA PRO A 775 21.66 15.19 -29.80
C PRO A 775 20.45 15.31 -30.73
N LEU A 776 19.42 14.50 -30.48
CA LEU A 776 18.14 14.58 -31.22
C LEU A 776 17.37 15.89 -30.98
N LEU A 777 17.65 16.60 -29.88
CA LEU A 777 17.05 17.88 -29.49
C LEU A 777 18.10 19.00 -29.48
N GLN A 778 18.06 19.89 -30.47
CA GLN A 778 18.97 21.06 -30.61
C GLN A 778 18.81 22.11 -29.47
N ILE A 779 17.73 22.05 -28.69
CA ILE A 779 17.38 23.07 -27.67
C ILE A 779 18.43 23.15 -26.55
N LEU A 780 18.97 21.99 -26.12
CA LEU A 780 20.04 21.96 -25.12
C LEU A 780 21.37 22.49 -25.68
N ASP A 781 21.62 22.28 -26.98
CA ASP A 781 22.84 22.76 -27.63
C ASP A 781 22.84 24.29 -27.75
N GLU A 782 21.70 24.91 -28.08
CA GLU A 782 21.55 26.38 -28.04
C GLU A 782 21.79 26.95 -26.62
N GLU A 783 21.29 26.29 -25.56
CA GLU A 783 21.56 26.72 -24.17
C GLU A 783 23.04 26.60 -23.80
N PHE A 784 23.71 25.53 -24.23
CA PHE A 784 25.14 25.36 -24.00
C PHE A 784 25.97 26.37 -24.79
N ASP A 785 25.62 26.66 -26.03
CA ASP A 785 26.32 27.63 -26.88
C ASP A 785 26.15 29.05 -26.31
N GLU A 786 24.97 29.43 -25.83
CA GLU A 786 24.78 30.70 -25.10
C GLU A 786 25.54 30.76 -23.76
N GLU A 787 25.68 29.63 -23.04
CA GLU A 787 26.48 29.56 -21.81
C GLU A 787 27.98 29.69 -22.15
N ILE A 788 28.46 29.06 -23.22
CA ILE A 788 29.86 29.18 -23.70
C ILE A 788 30.16 30.61 -24.17
N ASP A 789 29.33 31.19 -25.04
CA ASP A 789 29.49 32.57 -25.54
C ASP A 789 29.59 33.57 -24.38
N SER A 790 28.78 33.37 -23.32
CA SER A 790 28.84 34.23 -22.14
C SER A 790 30.14 34.08 -21.35
N ILE A 791 30.69 32.87 -21.25
CA ILE A 791 31.96 32.59 -20.57
C ILE A 791 33.11 33.19 -21.38
N GLU A 792 33.08 33.07 -22.71
CA GLU A 792 34.10 33.63 -23.61
C GLU A 792 34.14 35.16 -23.55
N LEU A 793 32.97 35.82 -23.60
CA LEU A 793 32.83 37.28 -23.42
C LEU A 793 33.36 37.77 -22.05
N GLU A 794 33.27 36.96 -21.00
CA GLU A 794 33.81 37.27 -19.68
C GLU A 794 35.34 37.11 -19.59
N THR A 795 35.91 36.12 -20.27
CA THR A 795 37.37 36.00 -20.38
C THR A 795 38.00 37.14 -21.16
N ASP A 796 37.35 37.61 -22.23
CA ASP A 796 37.83 38.75 -23.02
C ASP A 796 37.74 40.08 -22.24
N THR A 797 36.70 40.28 -21.45
CA THR A 797 36.55 41.50 -20.63
C THR A 797 37.47 41.54 -19.41
N ARG A 798 37.94 40.38 -18.91
CA ARG A 798 38.97 40.31 -17.85
C ARG A 798 40.40 40.29 -18.38
N GLY A 799 40.62 39.87 -19.64
CA GLY A 799 41.93 39.90 -20.30
C GLY A 799 42.34 41.29 -20.84
N GLY A 800 41.39 42.21 -20.94
CA GLY A 800 41.61 43.60 -21.39
C GLY A 800 41.73 44.66 -20.28
N ALA A 801 41.85 44.26 -19.01
CA ALA A 801 41.97 45.16 -17.86
C ALA A 801 43.37 45.14 -17.21
#